data_AF-I0FQW3-F1
#
_entry.id   AF-I0FQW3-F1
#
_cell.length_a   1.000
_cell.length_b   1.000
_cell.length_c   1.000
_cell.angle_alpha   90.00
_cell.angle_beta   90.00
_cell.angle_gamma   90.00
#
_symmetry.space_group_name_H-M   'P 1'
#
loop_
_entity.id
_entity.type
_entity.pdbx_description
1 polymer ?
#
loop_
_entity_poly.entity_id
_entity_poly.type
_entity_poly.pdbx_seq_one_letter_code
_entity_poly.pdbx_strand_id
1 'polypeptide(L)'
;MGTTASTAQQTVSAGTPFEGLQGSGTMDGRHSLSVHSFQTTSLHNSKAKSIIPNKVAPVVITYNCKEEFQIHDELLKAHYTLGRLSDATPEHYLVQGRYFLVRDVTEKMDMLGTVGSCGAPNFRQVQGGLAVFGMGQPSLSGFRRVLQKLQKDGHRECVIFCLREEPVLFLRADEDFVSYTPRDKQNLHENLQGLGPGVRVESLELAIRKEIHDFAQLSENTYHVYHNIEDLQGEPHAVAIRGEDDVHVTEEVYKRPLFLQPTYRYHRLPLPEQGSPLEAQLDAFVSVLRETPSLLQLCDAHGPPPALVFSCQMGVGRTNLGMVLGTLILLRRSGITSQPEAAPTQAKPLPMEQFQLIQSFLRMVSQGRRMVEEVDRAITACAELHDLKEVVLENQKKLEGIRLESPAQGSGSRHSIWQRALRSLERYFYLILFNYYLHEQYPLAFALSFSRWLCAHPELYRLPVTLSSAGPVAPRDLIAEGSLREDDLVSPDALSTVREMDVANFRRVPRMPIYGTAQPSAKALGSILAYLTDAKRRLRKVVWVSLREEAVLECDGHTHSLQRPGPPVTPDQLETLEAQLKAHLNEPSPGKEGPPTHRFQTWLTTQEVFSQHRRTCPGLTYHRIPMPDFCAPREEDFDQLLETLWASLSKDPGTGFVFSCLSGQGRTTTAMVVAVLAFWHIQGFPDVGEEELVSVPDAKFTKGEFQVVMKVVQLLPDGHRVKKEVDAALDTVSETMTPMHYHLREIIICTYRQAKAAKEAQEMRRLQLRSLQYLERYVCLILFNGYLHLEKAGSWQRPFSTWMQEVASKAGIYEILNELGFPELESGEDQPFSRLRYRWQAQSCSLEPSAPEDLL
;
A
#
# COMPACT_ATOMS: atom_id res chain seq x y z
N MET A 1 -11.36 -55.20 32.66
CA MET A 1 -10.86 -55.29 34.06
C MET A 1 -10.41 -53.90 34.47
N GLY A 2 -10.67 -53.47 35.72
CA GLY A 2 -10.24 -52.19 36.31
C GLY A 2 -10.77 -50.91 35.63
N THR A 3 -11.72 -50.14 36.15
CA THR A 3 -11.67 -49.22 37.33
C THR A 3 -10.60 -48.11 37.19
N THR A 4 -10.92 -46.81 37.26
CA THR A 4 -12.20 -46.12 37.59
C THR A 4 -12.19 -44.66 37.11
N ALA A 5 -13.35 -43.97 37.06
CA ALA A 5 -13.48 -42.57 36.68
C ALA A 5 -14.39 -41.77 37.65
N SER A 6 -14.13 -40.46 37.81
CA SER A 6 -15.00 -39.42 38.40
C SER A 6 -14.27 -38.05 38.32
N THR A 7 -14.73 -36.90 37.79
CA THR A 7 -15.99 -36.45 37.15
C THR A 7 -17.00 -35.70 38.05
N ALA A 8 -17.57 -34.60 37.51
CA ALA A 8 -18.67 -33.74 38.02
C ALA A 8 -18.37 -32.85 39.27
N GLN A 9 -19.18 -31.82 39.59
CA GLN A 9 -19.66 -30.62 38.84
C GLN A 9 -20.50 -29.70 39.77
N GLN A 10 -20.62 -28.38 39.47
CA GLN A 10 -21.69 -27.44 39.92
C GLN A 10 -21.74 -27.05 41.44
N THR A 11 -22.28 -25.91 41.95
CA THR A 11 -22.74 -24.58 41.41
C THR A 11 -23.03 -23.55 42.54
N VAL A 12 -22.70 -22.25 42.34
CA VAL A 12 -23.49 -21.02 42.75
C VAL A 12 -23.60 -20.71 44.29
N SER A 13 -23.90 -19.53 44.90
CA SER A 13 -24.36 -18.14 44.55
C SER A 13 -23.92 -17.06 45.57
N ALA A 14 -23.85 -15.78 45.13
CA ALA A 14 -24.06 -14.50 45.87
C ALA A 14 -23.10 -14.09 47.04
N GLY A 15 -22.87 -12.81 47.37
CA GLY A 15 -23.37 -11.52 46.84
C GLY A 15 -22.60 -10.29 47.41
N THR A 16 -23.01 -9.06 47.06
CA THR A 16 -22.34 -7.74 47.35
C THR A 16 -23.30 -6.74 48.05
N PRO A 17 -22.99 -5.45 48.40
CA PRO A 17 -21.71 -4.67 48.52
C PRO A 17 -21.59 -3.69 49.77
N PHE A 18 -20.49 -2.89 49.80
CA PHE A 18 -20.36 -1.46 50.24
C PHE A 18 -20.07 -0.98 51.70
N GLU A 19 -19.36 0.18 51.76
CA GLU A 19 -19.05 1.17 52.84
C GLU A 19 -18.09 0.76 54.00
N GLY A 20 -17.28 1.65 54.62
CA GLY A 20 -17.18 3.12 54.52
C GLY A 20 -15.79 3.73 54.91
N LEU A 21 -15.74 5.03 55.28
CA LEU A 21 -14.52 5.89 55.32
C LEU A 21 -13.81 6.07 56.70
N GLN A 22 -12.63 6.75 56.64
CA GLN A 22 -11.84 7.51 57.68
C GLN A 22 -10.53 6.84 58.15
N GLY A 23 -9.40 7.57 58.35
CA GLY A 23 -9.09 8.97 57.99
C GLY A 23 -7.84 9.57 58.69
N SER A 24 -7.09 10.46 57.98
CA SER A 24 -5.96 11.31 58.45
C SER A 24 -4.65 10.63 58.93
N GLY A 25 -3.45 11.24 58.83
CA GLY A 25 -3.03 12.43 58.06
C GLY A 25 -1.79 13.17 58.62
N THR A 26 -1.02 13.85 57.73
CA THR A 26 0.02 14.89 58.03
C THR A 26 1.32 14.44 58.75
N MET A 27 2.50 15.07 58.63
CA MET A 27 3.02 16.15 57.76
C MET A 27 4.58 16.12 57.68
N ASP A 28 5.16 16.83 56.70
CA ASP A 28 6.48 17.52 56.60
C ASP A 28 7.79 16.93 57.22
N GLY A 29 8.98 17.13 56.66
CA GLY A 29 9.37 17.80 55.41
C GLY A 29 10.80 18.40 55.48
N ARG A 30 11.53 18.49 54.34
CA ARG A 30 12.84 19.19 54.14
C ARG A 30 14.03 18.68 55.01
N HIS A 31 15.30 18.64 54.59
CA HIS A 31 16.05 19.46 53.64
C HIS A 31 17.32 18.73 53.09
N SER A 32 17.55 18.82 51.77
CA SER A 32 18.84 18.94 51.06
C SER A 32 20.18 18.32 51.56
N LEU A 33 20.69 17.39 50.73
CA LEU A 33 22.04 17.37 50.08
C LEU A 33 23.35 17.04 50.85
N SER A 34 24.25 16.39 50.10
CA SER A 34 25.73 16.43 50.19
C SER A 34 26.46 15.57 51.25
N VAL A 35 27.60 14.89 50.98
CA VAL A 35 28.21 14.29 49.76
C VAL A 35 29.35 13.35 50.22
N HIS A 36 29.60 12.24 49.50
CA HIS A 36 30.63 11.22 49.80
C HIS A 36 30.43 10.46 51.15
N SER A 37 31.03 9.30 51.43
CA SER A 37 32.16 8.62 50.77
C SER A 37 32.11 7.07 50.78
N PHE A 38 32.38 6.48 49.60
CA PHE A 38 33.11 5.23 49.36
C PHE A 38 32.61 3.84 49.82
N GLN A 39 33.13 2.87 49.05
CA GLN A 39 33.34 1.44 49.32
C GLN A 39 32.14 0.48 49.28
N THR A 40 32.05 -0.16 48.11
CA THR A 40 31.66 -1.57 47.97
C THR A 40 32.25 -2.43 49.09
N THR A 41 31.37 -2.94 49.95
CA THR A 41 31.66 -4.04 50.86
C THR A 41 30.61 -5.13 50.66
N SER A 42 31.01 -6.38 50.89
CA SER A 42 30.14 -7.54 50.76
C SER A 42 28.87 -7.39 51.61
N LEU A 43 27.74 -7.89 51.08
CA LEU A 43 26.46 -7.92 51.78
C LEU A 43 26.51 -8.87 52.99
N HIS A 44 27.06 -8.38 54.10
CA HIS A 44 26.97 -9.01 55.40
C HIS A 44 25.51 -9.04 55.86
N ASN A 45 25.03 -10.22 56.25
CA ASN A 45 23.72 -10.42 56.85
C ASN A 45 23.56 -9.65 58.18
N SER A 46 23.14 -8.38 58.14
CA SER A 46 22.45 -7.67 59.25
C SER A 46 22.12 -6.21 58.91
N LYS A 47 20.87 -5.93 58.49
CA LYS A 47 20.18 -4.63 58.73
C LYS A 47 18.71 -4.57 58.27
N ALA A 48 18.29 -5.35 57.28
CA ALA A 48 16.87 -5.55 57.00
C ALA A 48 16.23 -6.29 58.19
N LYS A 49 15.14 -5.73 58.75
CA LYS A 49 14.49 -6.30 59.95
C LYS A 49 13.21 -7.08 59.64
N SER A 50 12.59 -6.83 58.49
CA SER A 50 11.41 -7.55 58.00
C SER A 50 11.39 -7.50 56.48
N ILE A 51 11.43 -8.67 55.83
CA ILE A 51 10.94 -8.84 54.46
C ILE A 51 9.50 -9.32 54.62
N ILE A 52 8.54 -8.63 54.02
CA ILE A 52 7.14 -9.07 54.02
C ILE A 52 6.83 -9.62 52.62
N PRO A 53 6.83 -10.95 52.42
CA PRO A 53 6.49 -11.55 51.13
C PRO A 53 4.97 -11.54 50.94
N ASN A 54 4.46 -10.51 50.27
CA ASN A 54 3.14 -10.61 49.64
C ASN A 54 3.25 -11.54 48.40
N LYS A 55 2.18 -12.24 48.03
CA LYS A 55 2.15 -13.17 46.89
C LYS A 55 2.28 -12.51 45.50
N VAL A 56 2.48 -11.18 45.46
CA VAL A 56 2.52 -10.37 44.24
C VAL A 56 3.85 -9.62 44.10
N ALA A 57 4.42 -9.12 45.21
CA ALA A 57 5.78 -8.57 45.28
C ALA A 57 6.28 -8.58 46.73
N PRO A 58 7.58 -8.85 47.00
CA PRO A 58 8.15 -8.67 48.32
C PRO A 58 8.44 -7.18 48.60
N VAL A 59 8.12 -6.73 49.81
CA VAL A 59 8.40 -5.35 50.25
C VAL A 59 9.46 -5.34 51.34
N VAL A 60 10.44 -4.45 51.20
CA VAL A 60 11.44 -4.12 52.23
C VAL A 60 11.13 -2.75 52.81
N ILE A 61 11.02 -2.69 54.13
CA ILE A 61 10.80 -1.46 54.89
C ILE A 61 12.11 -1.11 55.60
N THR A 62 12.59 0.13 55.44
CA THR A 62 13.82 0.58 56.10
C THR A 62 13.63 0.80 57.60
N TYR A 63 14.73 0.87 58.36
CA TYR A 63 14.73 0.90 59.83
C TYR A 63 13.88 2.03 60.45
N ASN A 64 13.61 3.11 59.70
CA ASN A 64 12.84 4.26 60.14
C ASN A 64 11.33 4.17 59.81
N CYS A 65 10.87 3.15 59.07
CA CYS A 65 9.50 3.00 58.55
C CYS A 65 8.98 4.20 57.73
N LYS A 66 9.87 4.98 57.09
CA LYS A 66 9.53 6.13 56.23
C LYS A 66 9.70 5.86 54.73
N GLU A 67 10.43 4.80 54.37
CA GLU A 67 10.67 4.40 52.98
C GLU A 67 10.24 2.94 52.82
N GLU A 68 9.32 2.70 51.89
CA GLU A 68 8.93 1.37 51.44
C GLU A 68 9.53 1.10 50.06
N PHE A 69 10.27 0.00 49.95
CA PHE A 69 10.86 -0.47 48.69
C PHE A 69 10.09 -1.72 48.26
N GLN A 70 9.15 -1.55 47.34
CA GLN A 70 8.52 -2.66 46.64
C GLN A 70 9.54 -3.23 45.66
N ILE A 71 10.14 -4.37 46.01
CA ILE A 71 11.20 -4.98 45.21
C ILE A 71 10.62 -5.45 43.88
N HIS A 72 10.90 -4.68 42.84
CA HIS A 72 10.73 -5.05 41.45
C HIS A 72 12.05 -5.63 40.92
N ASP A 73 12.65 -6.59 41.65
CA ASP A 73 13.75 -7.44 41.15
C ASP A 73 13.23 -8.48 40.13
N GLU A 74 12.39 -8.01 39.20
CA GLU A 74 12.60 -8.35 37.80
C GLU A 74 13.61 -7.37 37.20
N LEU A 75 14.85 -7.44 37.70
CA LEU A 75 15.98 -7.61 36.78
C LEU A 75 15.59 -8.80 35.89
N LEU A 76 14.98 -8.47 34.75
CA LEU A 76 14.25 -9.41 33.92
C LEU A 76 15.11 -10.64 33.61
N LYS A 77 14.45 -11.77 33.33
CA LYS A 77 15.07 -12.92 32.63
C LYS A 77 15.35 -12.59 31.15
N ALA A 78 15.77 -11.36 30.89
CA ALA A 78 16.10 -10.85 29.58
C ALA A 78 17.33 -11.58 29.06
N HIS A 79 17.19 -12.13 27.85
CA HIS A 79 18.27 -12.79 27.16
C HIS A 79 19.13 -11.71 26.47
N TYR A 80 19.76 -10.85 27.30
CA TYR A 80 20.60 -9.74 26.85
C TYR A 80 21.67 -10.28 25.90
N THR A 81 21.63 -9.82 24.65
CA THR A 81 22.53 -10.33 23.62
C THR A 81 23.73 -9.40 23.54
N LEU A 82 24.93 -9.96 23.73
CA LEU A 82 26.19 -9.29 23.46
C LEU A 82 26.53 -9.39 21.96
N GLY A 83 27.38 -8.49 21.47
CA GLY A 83 27.88 -8.51 20.11
C GLY A 83 29.16 -7.70 19.92
N ARG A 84 29.83 -7.98 18.81
CA ARG A 84 31.08 -7.35 18.33
C ARG A 84 31.09 -7.38 16.80
N LEU A 85 31.77 -6.44 16.15
CA LEU A 85 31.86 -6.38 14.68
C LEU A 85 32.98 -7.27 14.11
N SER A 86 34.03 -7.50 14.89
CA SER A 86 35.17 -8.35 14.51
C SER A 86 35.82 -8.98 15.75
N ASP A 87 36.75 -9.90 15.54
CA ASP A 87 37.59 -10.44 16.63
C ASP A 87 38.49 -9.40 17.30
N ALA A 88 38.74 -8.26 16.67
CA ALA A 88 39.54 -7.16 17.23
C ALA A 88 38.72 -6.16 18.08
N THR A 89 37.38 -6.18 17.98
CA THR A 89 36.50 -5.26 18.72
C THR A 89 35.94 -5.93 20.00
N PRO A 90 35.87 -5.22 21.14
CA PRO A 90 35.28 -5.74 22.37
C PRO A 90 33.78 -6.06 22.22
N GLU A 91 33.35 -7.10 22.94
CA GLU A 91 31.95 -7.51 22.99
C GLU A 91 31.16 -6.65 23.98
N HIS A 92 29.98 -6.19 23.58
CA HIS A 92 29.14 -5.28 24.36
C HIS A 92 27.64 -5.48 24.06
N TYR A 93 26.77 -4.91 24.90
CA TYR A 93 25.33 -5.09 24.82
C TYR A 93 24.72 -4.53 23.53
N LEU A 94 23.83 -5.32 22.91
CA LEU A 94 23.05 -4.92 21.74
C LEU A 94 21.66 -4.42 22.13
N VAL A 95 21.29 -3.24 21.63
CA VAL A 95 19.93 -2.71 21.71
C VAL A 95 18.95 -3.67 21.03
N GLN A 96 17.84 -3.98 21.70
CA GLN A 96 16.82 -4.96 21.31
C GLN A 96 17.43 -6.32 20.92
N GLY A 97 18.61 -6.67 21.45
CA GLY A 97 19.39 -7.87 21.12
C GLY A 97 19.99 -7.91 19.71
N ARG A 98 19.88 -6.82 18.93
CA ARG A 98 20.16 -6.82 17.48
C ARG A 98 20.99 -5.63 16.98
N TYR A 99 20.91 -4.47 17.63
CA TYR A 99 21.37 -3.20 17.07
C TYR A 99 22.56 -2.60 17.83
N PHE A 100 23.48 -2.00 17.07
CA PHE A 100 24.54 -1.13 17.58
C PHE A 100 24.13 0.35 17.44
N LEU A 101 24.60 1.24 18.33
CA LEU A 101 24.46 2.69 18.12
C LEU A 101 25.59 3.22 17.24
N VAL A 102 25.23 3.90 16.15
CA VAL A 102 26.17 4.56 15.22
C VAL A 102 25.88 6.06 15.18
N ARG A 103 26.94 6.87 15.26
CA ARG A 103 26.91 8.34 15.21
C ARG A 103 26.31 8.83 13.88
N ASP A 104 25.37 9.76 13.94
CA ASP A 104 24.61 10.18 12.74
C ASP A 104 25.39 11.03 11.74
N VAL A 105 26.38 11.78 12.22
CA VAL A 105 27.14 12.77 11.44
C VAL A 105 28.63 12.48 11.53
N THR A 106 29.22 12.16 10.38
CA THR A 106 30.66 12.17 10.12
C THR A 106 31.01 13.38 9.25
N GLU A 107 32.28 13.81 9.24
CA GLU A 107 32.71 15.03 8.55
C GLU A 107 32.42 15.02 7.03
N LYS A 108 32.38 13.82 6.42
CA LYS A 108 32.06 13.60 5.00
C LYS A 108 30.61 13.99 4.63
N MET A 109 29.73 14.22 5.61
CA MET A 109 28.29 14.38 5.39
C MET A 109 27.83 15.84 5.20
N ASP A 110 28.61 16.83 5.65
CA ASP A 110 28.29 18.27 5.57
C ASP A 110 28.85 18.91 4.30
N MET A 111 28.22 18.61 3.16
CA MET A 111 28.63 19.10 1.83
C MET A 111 28.67 20.63 1.71
N LEU A 112 27.93 21.36 2.57
CA LEU A 112 27.93 22.83 2.61
C LEU A 112 28.87 23.43 3.68
N GLY A 113 29.53 22.63 4.52
CA GLY A 113 30.43 23.12 5.59
C GLY A 113 29.71 23.98 6.65
N THR A 114 28.45 23.68 6.93
CA THR A 114 27.53 24.50 7.75
C THR A 114 27.47 24.13 9.24
N VAL A 115 28.04 23.01 9.68
CA VAL A 115 28.18 22.66 11.11
C VAL A 115 28.95 23.75 11.88
N GLY A 116 30.01 24.29 11.28
CA GLY A 116 30.84 25.33 11.89
C GLY A 116 30.16 26.71 11.93
N SER A 117 29.41 27.09 10.90
CA SER A 117 28.82 28.43 10.75
C SER A 117 27.41 28.54 11.33
N CYS A 118 26.59 27.50 11.21
CA CYS A 118 25.17 27.49 11.56
C CYS A 118 24.84 26.47 12.66
N GLY A 119 25.67 25.44 12.86
CA GLY A 119 25.50 24.43 13.91
C GLY A 119 24.83 23.13 13.46
N ALA A 120 24.29 23.06 12.24
CA ALA A 120 23.73 21.85 11.66
C ALA A 120 24.38 21.59 10.29
N PRO A 121 24.60 20.32 9.89
CA PRO A 121 25.13 20.00 8.58
C PRO A 121 24.10 20.32 7.49
N ASN A 122 24.58 20.68 6.29
CA ASN A 122 23.78 21.07 5.13
C ASN A 122 22.66 22.11 5.41
N PHE A 123 22.84 23.02 6.38
CA PHE A 123 21.84 24.06 6.71
C PHE A 123 21.71 25.10 5.59
N ARG A 124 20.53 25.20 4.98
CA ARG A 124 20.25 26.12 3.86
C ARG A 124 18.80 26.64 3.87
N GLN A 125 18.58 27.74 3.15
CA GLN A 125 17.25 28.27 2.83
C GLN A 125 16.90 27.91 1.38
N VAL A 126 15.61 27.74 1.07
CA VAL A 126 15.15 27.57 -0.33
C VAL A 126 15.45 28.81 -1.18
N GLN A 127 15.77 28.61 -2.45
CA GLN A 127 15.97 29.71 -3.40
C GLN A 127 14.66 30.51 -3.60
N GLY A 128 14.80 31.80 -3.92
CA GLY A 128 13.66 32.73 -4.00
C GLY A 128 13.23 33.35 -2.65
N GLY A 129 13.91 33.02 -1.54
CA GLY A 129 13.78 33.75 -0.27
C GLY A 129 12.53 33.45 0.55
N LEU A 130 11.78 32.39 0.20
CA LEU A 130 10.69 31.89 1.03
C LEU A 130 11.24 31.37 2.38
N ALA A 131 10.43 31.41 3.44
CA ALA A 131 10.83 30.99 4.78
C ALA A 131 10.84 29.45 4.95
N VAL A 132 11.52 28.74 4.06
CA VAL A 132 11.70 27.28 4.09
C VAL A 132 13.19 26.95 4.20
N PHE A 133 13.53 26.10 5.16
CA PHE A 133 14.90 25.74 5.50
C PHE A 133 15.05 24.21 5.57
N GLY A 134 16.24 23.72 5.22
CA GLY A 134 16.61 22.32 5.33
C GLY A 134 17.93 22.15 6.07
N MET A 135 18.06 21.10 6.88
CA MET A 135 19.29 20.74 7.57
C MET A 135 19.41 19.23 7.80
N GLY A 136 20.62 18.73 7.99
CA GLY A 136 20.87 17.41 8.56
C GLY A 136 20.78 17.41 10.07
N GLN A 137 21.07 16.28 10.68
CA GLN A 137 20.93 16.07 12.13
C GLN A 137 21.95 16.93 12.91
N PRO A 138 21.52 17.87 13.77
CA PRO A 138 22.42 18.64 14.62
C PRO A 138 22.68 17.93 15.97
N SER A 139 23.75 18.32 16.65
CA SER A 139 23.90 18.14 18.11
C SER A 139 22.98 19.10 18.89
N LEU A 140 22.86 18.94 20.20
CA LEU A 140 22.06 19.86 21.04
C LEU A 140 22.59 21.31 20.98
N SER A 141 23.91 21.53 21.07
CA SER A 141 24.51 22.86 20.91
C SER A 141 24.36 23.38 19.47
N GLY A 142 24.45 22.49 18.48
CA GLY A 142 24.25 22.79 17.07
C GLY A 142 22.85 23.32 16.79
N PHE A 143 21.83 22.63 17.32
CA PHE A 143 20.44 23.02 17.18
C PHE A 143 20.16 24.40 17.84
N ARG A 144 20.75 24.67 19.01
CA ARG A 144 20.66 26.00 19.65
C ARG A 144 21.23 27.11 18.75
N ARG A 145 22.33 26.86 18.01
CA ARG A 145 22.89 27.83 17.04
C ARG A 145 21.94 28.07 15.85
N VAL A 146 21.27 27.03 15.33
CA VAL A 146 20.24 27.17 14.29
C VAL A 146 19.08 28.05 14.75
N LEU A 147 18.55 27.83 15.96
CA LEU A 147 17.45 28.64 16.51
C LEU A 147 17.87 30.12 16.69
N GLN A 148 19.10 30.35 17.18
CA GLN A 148 19.67 31.70 17.29
C GLN A 148 19.85 32.38 15.93
N LYS A 149 20.26 31.63 14.89
CA LYS A 149 20.39 32.14 13.51
C LYS A 149 19.03 32.58 12.96
N LEU A 150 18.02 31.71 13.02
CA LEU A 150 16.66 32.02 12.55
C LEU A 150 16.05 33.22 13.28
N GLN A 151 16.24 33.33 14.59
CA GLN A 151 15.80 34.50 15.37
C GLN A 151 16.53 35.78 14.95
N LYS A 152 17.85 35.71 14.70
CA LYS A 152 18.67 36.85 14.22
C LYS A 152 18.27 37.30 12.82
N ASP A 153 17.86 36.36 11.96
CA ASP A 153 17.35 36.64 10.61
C ASP A 153 15.92 37.21 10.62
N GLY A 154 15.27 37.30 11.79
CA GLY A 154 13.98 37.95 11.99
C GLY A 154 12.76 37.02 12.03
N HIS A 155 12.95 35.69 11.97
CA HIS A 155 11.86 34.73 12.07
C HIS A 155 11.30 34.68 13.49
N ARG A 156 10.01 35.02 13.64
CA ARG A 156 9.32 35.11 14.94
C ARG A 156 8.67 33.80 15.37
N GLU A 157 8.27 32.97 14.40
CA GLU A 157 7.60 31.69 14.59
C GLU A 157 8.33 30.66 13.73
N CYS A 158 8.57 29.45 14.26
CA CYS A 158 9.30 28.39 13.56
C CYS A 158 8.59 27.04 13.75
N VAL A 159 8.31 26.32 12.67
CA VAL A 159 7.74 24.96 12.72
C VAL A 159 8.77 23.98 12.21
N ILE A 160 9.16 23.04 13.07
CA ILE A 160 10.32 22.17 12.88
C ILE A 160 9.85 20.73 12.69
N PHE A 161 10.14 20.16 11.53
CA PHE A 161 9.75 18.82 11.12
C PHE A 161 10.97 17.90 11.12
N CYS A 162 11.04 16.96 12.07
CA CYS A 162 11.99 15.83 11.98
C CYS A 162 11.38 14.75 11.08
N LEU A 163 12.01 14.50 9.94
CA LEU A 163 11.53 13.63 8.85
C LEU A 163 12.03 12.18 8.96
N ARG A 164 12.54 11.78 10.13
CA ARG A 164 13.21 10.49 10.35
C ARG A 164 12.21 9.42 10.77
N GLU A 165 12.24 8.28 10.09
CA GLU A 165 11.45 7.08 10.42
C GLU A 165 12.15 6.22 11.48
N GLU A 166 13.49 6.21 11.43
CA GLU A 166 14.39 5.59 12.37
C GLU A 166 14.41 6.34 13.73
N PRO A 167 14.59 5.62 14.86
CA PRO A 167 14.74 6.24 16.18
C PRO A 167 16.11 6.91 16.33
N VAL A 168 16.15 8.06 17.01
CA VAL A 168 17.38 8.84 17.24
C VAL A 168 17.55 9.15 18.72
N LEU A 169 18.76 8.96 19.23
CA LEU A 169 19.13 9.18 20.62
C LEU A 169 20.33 10.11 20.72
N PHE A 170 20.37 10.88 21.80
CA PHE A 170 21.37 11.91 22.03
C PHE A 170 22.14 11.56 23.30
N LEU A 171 23.36 11.06 23.16
CA LEU A 171 24.22 10.71 24.30
C LEU A 171 25.15 11.89 24.60
N ARG A 172 25.42 12.15 25.88
CA ARG A 172 26.35 13.20 26.28
C ARG A 172 27.77 12.89 25.81
N ALA A 173 28.41 13.87 25.18
CA ALA A 173 29.82 13.84 24.80
C ALA A 173 30.42 15.22 25.13
N ASP A 174 31.38 15.24 26.05
CA ASP A 174 31.91 16.45 26.68
C ASP A 174 30.78 17.36 27.21
N GLU A 175 30.72 18.61 26.74
CA GLU A 175 29.73 19.64 27.11
C GLU A 175 28.50 19.69 26.16
N ASP A 176 28.34 18.73 25.26
CA ASP A 176 27.24 18.65 24.29
C ASP A 176 26.55 17.28 24.31
N PHE A 177 25.47 17.13 23.54
CA PHE A 177 24.81 15.87 23.28
C PHE A 177 24.81 15.58 21.79
N VAL A 178 25.44 14.46 21.41
CA VAL A 178 25.66 14.03 20.02
C VAL A 178 24.62 12.96 19.66
N SER A 179 24.10 13.03 18.44
CA SER A 179 23.06 12.13 17.94
C SER A 179 23.61 10.81 17.37
N TYR A 180 22.99 9.71 17.79
CA TYR A 180 23.25 8.33 17.39
C TYR A 180 21.94 7.66 16.96
N THR A 181 22.04 6.75 16.00
CA THR A 181 20.92 5.96 15.47
C THR A 181 21.27 4.48 15.57
N PRO A 182 20.34 3.61 16.02
CA PRO A 182 20.52 2.16 15.99
C PRO A 182 20.68 1.63 14.55
N ARG A 183 21.62 0.72 14.34
CA ARG A 183 21.90 0.06 13.05
C ARG A 183 21.98 -1.45 13.23
N ASP A 184 21.63 -2.22 12.20
CA ASP A 184 21.68 -3.69 12.26
C ASP A 184 23.12 -4.18 12.34
N LYS A 185 23.41 -5.13 13.24
CA LYS A 185 24.72 -5.78 13.33
C LYS A 185 25.18 -6.47 12.04
N GLN A 186 24.26 -6.75 11.11
CA GLN A 186 24.55 -7.30 9.78
C GLN A 186 24.72 -6.23 8.69
N ASN A 187 24.19 -5.01 8.90
CA ASN A 187 24.35 -3.89 7.97
C ASN A 187 24.32 -2.54 8.70
N LEU A 188 25.50 -1.96 8.93
CA LEU A 188 25.64 -0.66 9.60
C LEU A 188 25.31 0.55 8.72
N HIS A 189 25.31 0.38 7.39
CA HIS A 189 25.24 1.50 6.45
C HIS A 189 23.81 2.01 6.21
N GLU A 190 22.80 1.18 6.43
CA GLU A 190 21.38 1.52 6.19
C GLU A 190 20.67 1.96 7.48
N ASN A 191 19.63 2.79 7.37
CA ASN A 191 18.79 3.16 8.52
C ASN A 191 17.81 2.02 8.84
N LEU A 192 17.29 1.98 10.07
CA LEU A 192 16.12 1.13 10.36
C LEU A 192 14.91 1.67 9.58
N GLN A 193 14.45 0.91 8.60
CA GLN A 193 13.30 1.22 7.75
C GLN A 193 12.11 0.35 8.16
N GLY A 194 10.90 0.91 8.13
CA GLY A 194 9.65 0.14 8.30
C GLY A 194 9.52 -0.61 9.64
N LEU A 195 9.53 0.11 10.76
CA LEU A 195 9.52 -0.40 12.15
C LEU A 195 8.31 -1.27 12.58
N GLY A 196 7.44 -1.67 11.65
CA GLY A 196 6.22 -2.45 11.89
C GLY A 196 4.96 -1.58 12.06
N PRO A 197 3.75 -2.11 11.74
CA PRO A 197 2.49 -1.41 11.98
C PRO A 197 2.31 -0.99 13.45
N GLY A 198 1.78 0.21 13.69
CA GLY A 198 1.45 0.71 15.03
C GLY A 198 2.63 1.08 15.94
N VAL A 199 3.87 0.76 15.59
CA VAL A 199 5.06 1.09 16.40
C VAL A 199 5.37 2.59 16.29
N ARG A 200 5.15 3.32 17.38
CA ARG A 200 5.56 4.73 17.49
C ARG A 200 7.05 4.85 17.74
N VAL A 201 7.75 5.57 16.86
CA VAL A 201 9.20 5.79 16.94
C VAL A 201 9.62 6.49 18.25
N GLU A 202 8.79 7.38 18.83
CA GLU A 202 9.12 8.02 20.11
C GLU A 202 9.05 7.03 21.29
N SER A 203 8.13 6.06 21.23
CA SER A 203 8.04 4.99 22.22
C SER A 203 9.23 4.03 22.12
N LEU A 204 9.74 3.78 20.90
CA LEU A 204 10.96 3.02 20.68
C LEU A 204 12.20 3.78 21.17
N GLU A 205 12.31 5.09 20.95
CA GLU A 205 13.38 5.92 21.52
C GLU A 205 13.42 5.84 23.05
N LEU A 206 12.26 5.92 23.73
CA LEU A 206 12.17 5.77 25.18
C LEU A 206 12.55 4.36 25.66
N ALA A 207 12.13 3.31 24.96
CA ALA A 207 12.49 1.94 25.30
C ALA A 207 14.01 1.71 25.17
N ILE A 208 14.63 2.19 24.09
CA ILE A 208 16.06 2.06 23.86
C ILE A 208 16.86 2.93 24.86
N ARG A 209 16.38 4.12 25.25
CA ARG A 209 17.00 4.89 26.35
C ARG A 209 17.10 4.06 27.62
N LYS A 210 16.02 3.37 27.99
CA LYS A 210 16.01 2.51 29.18
C LYS A 210 17.02 1.37 29.03
N GLU A 211 17.03 0.67 27.90
CA GLU A 211 18.02 -0.39 27.64
C GLU A 211 19.47 0.10 27.78
N ILE A 212 19.84 1.25 27.20
CA ILE A 212 21.19 1.82 27.30
C ILE A 212 21.58 2.10 28.75
N HIS A 213 20.64 2.63 29.54
CA HIS A 213 20.85 2.88 30.96
C HIS A 213 21.01 1.58 31.76
N ASP A 214 20.11 0.61 31.57
CA ASP A 214 20.15 -0.69 32.23
C ASP A 214 21.41 -1.49 31.85
N PHE A 215 21.86 -1.40 30.59
CA PHE A 215 23.15 -1.94 30.12
C PHE A 215 24.33 -1.22 30.75
N ALA A 216 24.33 0.12 30.81
CA ALA A 216 25.43 0.88 31.42
C ALA A 216 25.62 0.54 32.90
N GLN A 217 24.54 0.30 33.66
CA GLN A 217 24.62 -0.18 35.04
C GLN A 217 25.31 -1.55 35.15
N LEU A 218 25.20 -2.41 34.13
CA LEU A 218 25.89 -3.71 34.06
C LEU A 218 27.35 -3.58 33.59
N SER A 219 27.72 -2.53 32.84
CA SER A 219 29.09 -2.26 32.36
C SER A 219 29.70 -0.98 32.93
N GLU A 220 29.83 -0.93 34.26
CA GLU A 220 30.58 0.11 35.03
C GLU A 220 30.16 1.58 34.78
N ASN A 221 28.89 1.83 34.43
CA ASN A 221 28.34 3.12 33.98
C ASN A 221 28.92 3.58 32.63
N THR A 222 29.23 2.63 31.73
CA THR A 222 29.68 2.89 30.36
C THR A 222 28.83 2.13 29.35
N TYR A 223 28.57 2.75 28.19
CA TYR A 223 27.93 2.13 27.04
C TYR A 223 28.77 2.37 25.78
N HIS A 224 28.78 1.41 24.84
CA HIS A 224 29.65 1.44 23.66
C HIS A 224 28.91 1.91 22.40
N VAL A 225 29.53 2.80 21.63
CA VAL A 225 28.99 3.38 20.40
C VAL A 225 30.05 3.43 19.29
N TYR A 226 29.61 3.48 18.03
CA TYR A 226 30.49 3.60 16.87
C TYR A 226 30.45 5.02 16.30
N HIS A 227 31.61 5.62 16.03
CA HIS A 227 31.73 6.93 15.36
C HIS A 227 31.99 6.78 13.85
N ASN A 228 32.70 5.73 13.46
CA ASN A 228 33.02 5.36 12.09
C ASN A 228 32.64 3.88 11.84
N ILE A 229 32.21 3.60 10.61
CA ILE A 229 31.80 2.27 10.13
C ILE A 229 32.57 1.83 8.87
N GLU A 230 33.45 2.70 8.34
CA GLU A 230 34.35 2.40 7.22
C GLU A 230 35.76 2.01 7.70
N ASP A 231 36.22 2.61 8.80
CA ASP A 231 37.45 2.26 9.52
C ASP A 231 37.10 2.03 10.99
N LEU A 232 37.52 0.88 11.53
CA LEU A 232 37.23 0.43 12.89
C LEU A 232 38.43 0.64 13.85
N GLN A 233 39.50 1.31 13.42
CA GLN A 233 40.62 1.63 14.31
C GLN A 233 40.18 2.57 15.44
N GLY A 234 40.24 2.07 16.68
CA GLY A 234 39.78 2.79 17.88
C GLY A 234 38.31 2.58 18.24
N GLU A 235 37.57 1.77 17.48
CA GLU A 235 36.15 1.49 17.73
C GLU A 235 35.91 0.20 18.56
N PRO A 236 34.80 0.11 19.32
CA PRO A 236 33.83 1.15 19.63
C PRO A 236 34.31 2.10 20.74
N HIS A 237 33.80 3.32 20.72
CA HIS A 237 34.03 4.31 21.76
C HIS A 237 33.14 4.05 22.99
N ALA A 238 33.73 4.08 24.19
CA ALA A 238 32.99 4.01 25.45
C ALA A 238 32.49 5.40 25.90
N VAL A 239 31.19 5.51 26.17
CA VAL A 239 30.51 6.73 26.64
C VAL A 239 30.02 6.52 28.07
N ALA A 240 30.29 7.46 28.97
CA ALA A 240 29.87 7.35 30.37
C ALA A 240 28.39 7.74 30.54
N ILE A 241 27.56 6.80 31.02
CA ILE A 241 26.13 6.96 31.29
C ILE A 241 25.88 6.67 32.77
N ARG A 242 25.69 7.73 33.57
CA ARG A 242 25.53 7.72 35.04
C ARG A 242 24.07 7.81 35.49
N GLY A 243 23.15 8.09 34.56
CA GLY A 243 21.71 8.22 34.80
C GLY A 243 20.97 8.66 33.54
N GLU A 244 19.63 8.74 33.60
CA GLU A 244 18.81 9.10 32.42
C GLU A 244 19.13 10.48 31.83
N ASP A 245 19.64 11.44 32.62
CA ASP A 245 20.04 12.76 32.13
C ASP A 245 21.25 12.74 31.16
N ASP A 246 21.96 11.62 31.04
CA ASP A 246 23.09 11.46 30.10
C ASP A 246 22.62 10.96 28.71
N VAL A 247 21.35 10.58 28.56
CA VAL A 247 20.73 10.10 27.31
C VAL A 247 19.41 10.82 27.06
N HIS A 248 19.27 11.52 25.93
CA HIS A 248 18.03 12.22 25.58
C HIS A 248 17.39 11.66 24.31
N VAL A 249 16.06 11.67 24.26
CA VAL A 249 15.30 11.29 23.04
C VAL A 249 15.05 12.49 22.13
N THR A 250 14.64 12.27 20.88
CA THR A 250 14.43 13.37 19.91
C THR A 250 13.40 14.38 20.42
N GLU A 251 12.30 13.90 21.01
CA GLU A 251 11.26 14.78 21.53
C GLU A 251 11.78 15.72 22.62
N GLU A 252 12.67 15.27 23.49
CA GLU A 252 13.26 16.10 24.54
C GLU A 252 14.18 17.19 23.96
N VAL A 253 15.08 16.82 23.05
CA VAL A 253 16.03 17.76 22.44
C VAL A 253 15.31 18.87 21.67
N TYR A 254 14.27 18.52 20.91
CA TYR A 254 13.56 19.49 20.08
C TYR A 254 12.41 20.23 20.81
N LYS A 255 11.80 19.67 21.87
CA LYS A 255 10.76 20.37 22.65
C LYS A 255 11.30 21.18 23.84
N ARG A 256 12.47 20.89 24.42
CA ARG A 256 13.00 21.71 25.55
C ARG A 256 13.18 23.20 25.22
N PRO A 257 13.55 23.65 24.00
CA PRO A 257 13.56 25.08 23.65
C PRO A 257 12.20 25.78 23.73
N LEU A 258 11.07 25.06 23.69
CA LEU A 258 9.72 25.65 23.79
C LEU A 258 9.50 26.41 25.11
N PHE A 259 10.16 25.99 26.19
CA PHE A 259 10.13 26.68 27.49
C PHE A 259 10.80 28.07 27.46
N LEU A 260 11.62 28.36 26.45
CA LEU A 260 12.30 29.65 26.27
C LEU A 260 11.74 30.44 25.09
N GLN A 261 11.27 29.75 24.05
CA GLN A 261 10.77 30.31 22.79
C GLN A 261 9.42 29.65 22.42
N PRO A 262 8.29 30.10 23.02
CA PRO A 262 6.98 29.46 22.87
C PRO A 262 6.33 29.65 21.50
N THR A 263 6.95 30.43 20.61
CA THR A 263 6.55 30.58 19.20
C THR A 263 7.19 29.53 18.27
N TYR A 264 7.94 28.57 18.82
CA TYR A 264 8.42 27.42 18.07
C TYR A 264 7.44 26.25 18.20
N ARG A 265 7.44 25.33 17.23
CA ARG A 265 6.76 24.03 17.30
C ARG A 265 7.66 22.94 16.75
N TYR A 266 7.53 21.73 17.30
CA TYR A 266 8.26 20.54 16.85
C TYR A 266 7.29 19.39 16.57
N HIS A 267 7.45 18.77 15.41
CA HIS A 267 6.67 17.65 14.95
C HIS A 267 7.59 16.56 14.39
N ARG A 268 7.39 15.30 14.81
CA ARG A 268 7.96 14.12 14.17
C ARG A 268 7.03 13.73 13.02
N LEU A 269 7.58 13.67 11.81
CA LEU A 269 6.86 13.35 10.57
C LEU A 269 7.67 12.30 9.82
N PRO A 270 7.62 11.02 10.24
CA PRO A 270 8.51 9.98 9.72
C PRO A 270 8.23 9.76 8.23
N LEU A 271 9.11 10.26 7.35
CA LEU A 271 9.01 10.06 5.90
C LEU A 271 9.94 8.92 5.48
N PRO A 272 9.53 8.08 4.51
CA PRO A 272 10.32 6.94 4.09
C PRO A 272 11.59 7.41 3.36
N GLU A 273 12.70 6.76 3.66
CA GLU A 273 13.98 7.02 3.02
C GLU A 273 13.91 6.81 1.49
N GLN A 274 13.16 5.80 1.05
CA GLN A 274 12.97 5.42 -0.35
C GLN A 274 11.47 5.34 -0.70
N GLY A 275 11.08 5.71 -1.93
CA GLY A 275 9.68 5.78 -2.36
C GLY A 275 9.00 7.13 -2.07
N SER A 276 7.70 7.25 -2.36
CA SER A 276 6.94 8.48 -2.06
C SER A 276 6.35 8.48 -0.64
N PRO A 277 5.93 9.65 -0.10
CA PRO A 277 5.20 9.71 1.17
C PRO A 277 3.93 8.86 1.17
N LEU A 278 3.55 8.39 2.36
CA LEU A 278 2.28 7.70 2.59
C LEU A 278 1.15 8.70 2.80
N GLU A 279 -0.09 8.30 2.50
CA GLU A 279 -1.27 9.15 2.70
C GLU A 279 -1.38 9.65 4.14
N ALA A 280 -1.19 8.76 5.13
CA ALA A 280 -1.19 9.12 6.55
C ALA A 280 -0.07 10.10 6.96
N GLN A 281 1.06 10.13 6.23
CA GLN A 281 2.13 11.12 6.47
C GLN A 281 1.73 12.48 5.89
N LEU A 282 1.11 12.52 4.71
CA LEU A 282 0.58 13.76 4.14
C LEU A 282 -0.58 14.31 4.98
N ASP A 283 -1.43 13.45 5.54
CA ASP A 283 -2.47 13.82 6.51
C ASP A 283 -1.87 14.42 7.79
N ALA A 284 -0.84 13.80 8.36
CA ALA A 284 -0.15 14.30 9.54
C ALA A 284 0.50 15.68 9.28
N PHE A 285 1.14 15.85 8.11
CA PHE A 285 1.66 17.15 7.69
C PHE A 285 0.54 18.20 7.56
N VAL A 286 -0.57 17.86 6.90
CA VAL A 286 -1.75 18.72 6.75
C VAL A 286 -2.36 19.11 8.09
N SER A 287 -2.42 18.22 9.08
CA SER A 287 -2.94 18.58 10.41
C SER A 287 -2.09 19.66 11.07
N VAL A 288 -0.76 19.60 10.96
CA VAL A 288 0.16 20.64 11.46
C VAL A 288 -0.06 21.99 10.76
N LEU A 289 -0.37 21.98 9.46
CA LEU A 289 -0.72 23.20 8.71
C LEU A 289 -2.04 23.81 9.20
N ARG A 290 -3.07 22.96 9.41
CA ARG A 290 -4.38 23.34 9.94
C ARG A 290 -4.31 23.85 11.39
N GLU A 291 -3.42 23.27 12.19
CA GLU A 291 -3.10 23.67 13.57
C GLU A 291 -2.18 24.91 13.66
N THR A 292 -1.72 25.45 12.53
CA THR A 292 -0.87 26.64 12.45
C THR A 292 -1.59 27.76 11.67
N PRO A 293 -2.39 28.61 12.33
CA PRO A 293 -3.21 29.65 11.67
C PRO A 293 -2.40 30.61 10.80
N SER A 294 -1.14 30.87 11.13
CA SER A 294 -0.24 31.74 10.35
C SER A 294 0.11 31.19 8.97
N LEU A 295 -0.16 29.91 8.68
CA LEU A 295 -0.01 29.29 7.36
C LEU A 295 -1.31 29.29 6.53
N LEU A 296 -2.45 29.62 7.12
CA LEU A 296 -3.76 29.65 6.46
C LEU A 296 -4.12 31.08 6.03
N GLN A 297 -4.46 31.26 4.75
CA GLN A 297 -4.85 32.57 4.19
C GLN A 297 -6.23 33.08 4.69
N LEU A 298 -7.01 32.22 5.35
CA LEU A 298 -8.34 32.53 5.89
C LEU A 298 -8.34 33.31 7.20
N CYS A 299 -7.17 33.55 7.80
CA CYS A 299 -7.00 34.45 8.93
C CYS A 299 -6.42 35.79 8.45
N ASP A 300 -6.83 36.91 9.05
CA ASP A 300 -6.23 38.25 8.85
C ASP A 300 -4.82 38.36 9.50
N ALA A 301 -4.01 37.33 9.34
CA ALA A 301 -2.65 37.21 9.84
C ALA A 301 -1.71 38.07 8.96
N HIS A 302 -1.74 39.39 9.15
CA HIS A 302 -0.86 40.38 8.53
C HIS A 302 0.64 40.25 8.93
N GLY A 303 1.10 39.04 9.26
CA GLY A 303 2.47 38.71 9.64
C GLY A 303 3.21 37.88 8.59
N PRO A 304 4.55 37.87 8.62
CA PRO A 304 5.36 36.96 7.82
C PRO A 304 5.00 35.50 8.14
N PRO A 305 5.16 34.56 7.18
CA PRO A 305 4.97 33.15 7.45
C PRO A 305 5.98 32.65 8.51
N PRO A 306 5.65 31.59 9.26
CA PRO A 306 6.62 30.91 10.10
C PRO A 306 7.74 30.31 9.26
N ALA A 307 8.94 30.20 9.83
CA ALA A 307 10.03 29.45 9.23
C ALA A 307 9.72 27.95 9.29
N LEU A 308 9.59 27.30 8.14
CA LEU A 308 9.41 25.85 8.03
C LEU A 308 10.79 25.20 7.94
N VAL A 309 11.21 24.50 8.99
CA VAL A 309 12.54 23.89 9.09
C VAL A 309 12.41 22.37 9.02
N PHE A 310 13.02 21.77 8.00
CA PHE A 310 12.97 20.33 7.74
C PHE A 310 14.31 19.68 8.07
N SER A 311 14.31 18.59 8.85
CA SER A 311 15.52 17.82 9.15
C SER A 311 15.39 16.33 8.89
N CYS A 312 16.48 15.71 8.42
CA CYS A 312 16.69 14.25 8.44
C CYS A 312 18.15 13.96 8.81
N GLN A 313 18.63 12.71 8.74
CA GLN A 313 20.05 12.40 9.05
C GLN A 313 21.02 13.32 8.28
N MET A 314 20.96 13.28 6.94
CA MET A 314 21.91 13.95 6.05
C MET A 314 21.54 15.39 5.70
N GLY A 315 20.27 15.78 5.82
CA GLY A 315 19.79 17.06 5.28
C GLY A 315 19.61 17.09 3.76
N VAL A 316 19.66 15.93 3.10
CA VAL A 316 19.58 15.78 1.63
C VAL A 316 18.20 15.24 1.22
N GLY A 317 18.05 13.96 0.84
CA GLY A 317 16.87 13.45 0.13
C GLY A 317 15.52 13.70 0.82
N ARG A 318 15.33 13.18 2.05
CA ARG A 318 14.08 13.39 2.82
C ARG A 318 13.84 14.87 3.16
N THR A 319 14.91 15.61 3.45
CA THR A 319 14.85 17.06 3.73
C THR A 319 14.40 17.86 2.50
N ASN A 320 14.94 17.60 1.31
CA ASN A 320 14.48 18.25 0.08
C ASN A 320 13.01 17.95 -0.22
N LEU A 321 12.55 16.71 0.02
CA LEU A 321 11.14 16.37 -0.12
C LEU A 321 10.25 17.22 0.83
N GLY A 322 10.65 17.38 2.09
CA GLY A 322 9.99 18.29 3.03
C GLY A 322 10.05 19.76 2.61
N MET A 323 11.21 20.25 2.18
CA MET A 323 11.37 21.62 1.68
C MET A 323 10.46 21.89 0.46
N VAL A 324 10.29 20.94 -0.46
CA VAL A 324 9.37 21.11 -1.59
C VAL A 324 7.91 21.17 -1.11
N LEU A 325 7.50 20.31 -0.17
CA LEU A 325 6.15 20.37 0.44
C LEU A 325 5.90 21.73 1.10
N GLY A 326 6.84 22.22 1.93
CA GLY A 326 6.75 23.55 2.55
C GLY A 326 6.78 24.71 1.55
N THR A 327 7.53 24.56 0.45
CA THR A 327 7.63 25.55 -0.63
C THR A 327 6.30 25.69 -1.38
N LEU A 328 5.64 24.58 -1.69
CA LEU A 328 4.30 24.58 -2.31
C LEU A 328 3.27 25.31 -1.42
N ILE A 329 3.29 25.06 -0.10
CA ILE A 329 2.44 25.77 0.87
C ILE A 329 2.71 27.28 0.86
N LEU A 330 3.97 27.72 0.95
CA LEU A 330 4.27 29.16 0.99
C LEU A 330 4.04 29.85 -0.36
N LEU A 331 4.23 29.17 -1.49
CA LEU A 331 3.87 29.67 -2.83
C LEU A 331 2.35 29.83 -2.99
N ARG A 332 1.55 28.97 -2.34
CA ARG A 332 0.09 29.10 -2.31
C ARG A 332 -0.36 30.24 -1.40
N ARG A 333 0.09 30.26 -0.13
CA ARG A 333 -0.17 31.32 0.86
C ARG A 333 0.16 32.72 0.34
N SER A 334 1.24 32.85 -0.44
CA SER A 334 1.71 34.14 -0.95
C SER A 334 0.99 34.61 -2.23
N GLY A 335 0.02 33.86 -2.75
CA GLY A 335 -0.68 34.19 -3.99
C GLY A 335 0.18 34.12 -5.26
N ILE A 336 1.46 33.73 -5.16
CA ILE A 336 2.41 33.67 -6.29
C ILE A 336 1.92 32.66 -7.35
N THR A 337 1.31 31.54 -6.91
CA THR A 337 0.64 30.58 -7.81
C THR A 337 -0.58 31.14 -8.55
N SER A 338 -1.13 32.30 -8.17
CA SER A 338 -2.38 32.84 -8.71
C SER A 338 -2.22 34.00 -9.71
N GLN A 339 -0.99 34.40 -10.03
CA GLN A 339 -0.72 35.27 -11.17
C GLN A 339 -0.95 34.49 -12.49
N PRO A 340 -1.81 34.97 -13.41
CA PRO A 340 -1.93 34.38 -14.73
C PRO A 340 -0.74 34.80 -15.59
N GLU A 341 0.29 33.95 -15.66
CA GLU A 341 1.31 34.07 -16.70
C GLU A 341 0.63 34.07 -18.08
N ALA A 342 0.97 35.04 -18.93
CA ALA A 342 0.36 35.18 -20.24
C ALA A 342 0.59 33.91 -21.07
N ALA A 343 -0.49 33.36 -21.65
CA ALA A 343 -0.51 32.05 -22.29
C ALA A 343 0.70 31.84 -23.23
N PRO A 344 1.63 30.93 -22.92
CA PRO A 344 2.85 30.78 -23.70
C PRO A 344 2.55 30.24 -25.11
N THR A 345 2.78 31.08 -26.12
CA THR A 345 2.64 30.70 -27.53
C THR A 345 3.63 29.58 -27.87
N GLN A 346 3.15 28.34 -27.91
CA GLN A 346 3.94 27.12 -28.05
C GLN A 346 5.01 26.93 -26.95
N ALA A 347 4.56 26.67 -25.71
CA ALA A 347 5.43 26.15 -24.66
C ALA A 347 6.20 24.90 -25.13
N LYS A 348 7.51 24.87 -24.86
CA LYS A 348 8.34 23.66 -25.04
C LYS A 348 7.87 22.57 -24.07
N PRO A 349 7.79 21.29 -24.48
CA PRO A 349 7.45 20.21 -23.56
C PRO A 349 8.38 20.17 -22.35
N LEU A 350 7.81 20.01 -21.16
CA LEU A 350 8.56 19.85 -19.91
C LEU A 350 9.29 18.50 -19.94
N PRO A 351 10.50 18.37 -19.35
CA PRO A 351 11.24 17.11 -19.35
C PRO A 351 10.46 15.91 -18.78
N MET A 352 9.55 16.18 -17.84
CA MET A 352 8.74 15.16 -17.16
C MET A 352 7.50 14.73 -17.96
N GLU A 353 7.17 15.40 -19.08
CA GLU A 353 6.10 14.99 -19.98
C GLU A 353 6.45 13.75 -20.82
N GLN A 354 7.69 13.28 -20.80
CA GLN A 354 8.07 12.03 -21.49
C GLN A 354 7.52 10.76 -20.80
N PHE A 355 7.03 10.86 -19.57
CA PHE A 355 6.49 9.74 -18.81
C PHE A 355 4.98 9.54 -19.06
N GLN A 356 4.60 8.32 -19.45
CA GLN A 356 3.19 7.89 -19.64
C GLN A 356 2.28 8.21 -18.44
N LEU A 357 2.80 8.11 -17.21
CA LEU A 357 2.11 8.49 -15.98
C LEU A 357 1.68 9.96 -16.00
N ILE A 358 2.62 10.85 -16.33
CA ILE A 358 2.41 12.31 -16.35
C ILE A 358 1.51 12.68 -17.53
N GLN A 359 1.71 12.09 -18.71
CA GLN A 359 0.81 12.26 -19.86
C GLN A 359 -0.63 11.81 -19.58
N SER A 360 -0.82 10.84 -18.70
CA SER A 360 -2.16 10.35 -18.32
C SER A 360 -2.82 11.29 -17.31
N PHE A 361 -2.07 11.79 -16.32
CA PHE A 361 -2.53 12.87 -15.45
C PHE A 361 -2.90 14.14 -16.22
N LEU A 362 -2.08 14.57 -17.18
CA LEU A 362 -2.31 15.77 -18.00
C LEU A 362 -3.52 15.67 -18.94
N ARG A 363 -3.95 14.44 -19.30
CA ARG A 363 -5.20 14.21 -20.05
C ARG A 363 -6.44 14.15 -19.15
N MET A 364 -6.25 13.83 -17.86
CA MET A 364 -7.31 13.66 -16.87
C MET A 364 -7.65 14.97 -16.16
N VAL A 365 -6.65 15.77 -15.77
CA VAL A 365 -6.84 16.98 -14.96
C VAL A 365 -6.66 18.23 -15.83
N SER A 366 -7.73 19.02 -15.95
CA SER A 366 -7.82 20.18 -16.87
C SER A 366 -6.78 21.28 -16.62
N GLN A 367 -6.34 21.48 -15.37
CA GLN A 367 -5.23 22.37 -15.00
C GLN A 367 -3.94 21.62 -14.64
N GLY A 368 -3.83 20.33 -15.01
CA GLY A 368 -2.71 19.47 -14.61
C GLY A 368 -1.34 20.01 -15.02
N ARG A 369 -1.23 20.68 -16.18
CA ARG A 369 0.02 21.31 -16.66
C ARG A 369 0.56 22.32 -15.64
N ARG A 370 -0.29 23.22 -15.16
CA ARG A 370 0.06 24.23 -14.15
C ARG A 370 0.53 23.57 -12.85
N MET A 371 -0.14 22.50 -12.42
CA MET A 371 0.21 21.77 -11.20
C MET A 371 1.60 21.12 -11.30
N VAL A 372 1.92 20.57 -12.48
CA VAL A 372 3.26 20.07 -12.83
C VAL A 372 4.29 21.21 -12.82
N GLU A 373 4.02 22.35 -13.46
CA GLU A 373 4.92 23.50 -13.55
C GLU A 373 5.21 24.16 -12.18
N GLU A 374 4.22 24.21 -11.29
CA GLU A 374 4.39 24.67 -9.91
C GLU A 374 5.27 23.70 -9.07
N VAL A 375 5.09 22.38 -9.22
CA VAL A 375 5.97 21.37 -8.60
C VAL A 375 7.38 21.44 -9.18
N ASP A 376 7.52 21.59 -10.50
CA ASP A 376 8.80 21.70 -11.17
C ASP A 376 9.60 22.93 -10.70
N ARG A 377 8.92 24.06 -10.49
CA ARG A 377 9.51 25.27 -9.90
C ARG A 377 9.89 25.06 -8.43
N ALA A 378 9.05 24.42 -7.62
CA ALA A 378 9.34 24.15 -6.21
C ALA A 378 10.53 23.19 -6.03
N ILE A 379 10.66 22.16 -6.88
CA ILE A 379 11.82 21.25 -6.88
C ILE A 379 13.10 22.02 -7.26
N THR A 380 13.08 22.80 -8.35
CA THR A 380 14.27 23.56 -8.77
C THR A 380 14.68 24.61 -7.74
N ALA A 381 13.74 25.24 -7.02
CA ALA A 381 14.06 26.15 -5.91
C ALA A 381 14.75 25.44 -4.72
N CYS A 382 14.53 24.14 -4.54
CA CYS A 382 15.16 23.30 -3.51
C CYS A 382 16.42 22.56 -4.01
N ALA A 383 16.77 22.64 -5.29
CA ALA A 383 17.66 21.69 -5.97
C ALA A 383 19.11 21.63 -5.47
N GLU A 384 19.58 22.61 -4.70
CA GLU A 384 20.99 22.84 -4.32
C GLU A 384 21.81 21.60 -3.94
N LEU A 385 21.21 20.62 -3.25
CA LEU A 385 21.87 19.34 -2.90
C LEU A 385 21.22 18.10 -3.54
N HIS A 386 20.06 18.21 -4.20
CA HIS A 386 19.28 17.08 -4.71
C HIS A 386 18.09 17.53 -5.59
N ASP A 387 18.26 17.64 -6.92
CA ASP A 387 17.12 17.77 -7.83
C ASP A 387 16.46 16.40 -8.09
N LEU A 388 15.20 16.26 -7.68
CA LEU A 388 14.42 15.03 -7.86
C LEU A 388 14.16 14.69 -9.33
N LYS A 389 14.05 15.70 -10.21
CA LYS A 389 13.81 15.53 -11.64
C LYS A 389 15.05 14.99 -12.33
N GLU A 390 16.24 15.50 -11.98
CA GLU A 390 17.50 14.94 -12.47
C GLU A 390 17.66 13.48 -12.03
N VAL A 391 17.35 13.14 -10.77
CA VAL A 391 17.38 11.76 -10.27
C VAL A 391 16.43 10.84 -11.05
N VAL A 392 15.22 11.29 -11.37
CA VAL A 392 14.26 10.52 -12.19
C VAL A 392 14.79 10.33 -13.62
N LEU A 393 15.25 11.40 -14.26
CA LEU A 393 15.78 11.37 -15.63
C LEU A 393 17.06 10.55 -15.74
N GLU A 394 17.95 10.58 -14.74
CA GLU A 394 19.13 9.73 -14.67
C GLU A 394 18.78 8.26 -14.49
N ASN A 395 17.84 7.93 -13.60
CA ASN A 395 17.43 6.54 -13.39
C ASN A 395 16.80 5.96 -14.66
N GLN A 396 16.02 6.76 -15.41
CA GLN A 396 15.53 6.36 -16.74
C GLN A 396 16.69 6.14 -17.73
N LYS A 397 17.63 7.08 -17.87
CA LYS A 397 18.78 6.92 -18.79
C LYS A 397 19.64 5.70 -18.47
N LYS A 398 19.88 5.41 -17.17
CA LYS A 398 20.63 4.24 -16.71
C LYS A 398 19.89 2.94 -17.05
N LEU A 399 18.57 2.94 -16.88
CA LEU A 399 17.68 1.84 -17.28
C LEU A 399 17.63 1.63 -18.81
N GLU A 400 17.64 2.71 -19.60
CA GLU A 400 17.65 2.65 -21.07
C GLU A 400 18.99 2.15 -21.62
N GLY A 401 20.12 2.58 -21.03
CA GLY A 401 21.45 2.08 -21.38
C GLY A 401 21.60 0.57 -21.20
N ILE A 402 21.07 0.02 -20.10
CA ILE A 402 21.07 -1.44 -19.81
C ILE A 402 20.30 -2.25 -20.88
N ARG A 403 19.42 -1.63 -21.67
CA ARG A 403 18.72 -2.33 -22.78
C ARG A 403 19.58 -2.53 -24.02
N LEU A 404 20.73 -1.87 -24.13
CA LEU A 404 21.67 -2.01 -25.26
C LEU A 404 22.81 -3.01 -24.99
N GLU A 405 22.99 -3.44 -23.74
CA GLU A 405 24.07 -4.36 -23.35
C GLU A 405 23.56 -5.81 -23.22
N SER A 406 24.40 -6.77 -23.62
CA SER A 406 24.00 -8.17 -23.77
C SER A 406 23.56 -8.83 -22.44
N PRO A 407 22.66 -9.84 -22.46
CA PRO A 407 22.01 -10.39 -21.24
C PRO A 407 22.89 -11.11 -20.21
N ALA A 408 24.21 -11.03 -20.31
CA ALA A 408 25.16 -11.89 -19.60
C ALA A 408 25.59 -11.41 -18.19
N GLN A 409 25.09 -10.26 -17.70
CA GLN A 409 25.47 -9.72 -16.39
C GLN A 409 24.27 -9.29 -15.52
N GLY A 410 24.12 -9.96 -14.37
CA GLY A 410 23.52 -9.40 -13.16
C GLY A 410 22.02 -9.05 -13.19
N SER A 411 21.15 -10.06 -13.12
CA SER A 411 19.69 -9.85 -12.93
C SER A 411 19.35 -8.94 -11.74
N GLY A 412 20.09 -9.06 -10.63
CA GLY A 412 19.89 -8.26 -9.42
C GLY A 412 20.18 -6.77 -9.55
N SER A 413 21.19 -6.36 -10.34
CA SER A 413 21.51 -4.93 -10.53
C SER A 413 20.49 -4.23 -11.43
N ARG A 414 20.02 -4.90 -12.49
CA ARG A 414 18.90 -4.43 -13.33
C ARG A 414 17.65 -4.24 -12.49
N HIS A 415 17.34 -5.15 -11.56
CA HIS A 415 16.14 -5.05 -10.71
C HIS A 415 16.23 -3.90 -9.69
N SER A 416 17.38 -3.67 -9.04
CA SER A 416 17.51 -2.56 -8.09
C SER A 416 17.48 -1.18 -8.77
N ILE A 417 18.09 -1.05 -9.95
CA ILE A 417 17.99 0.15 -10.80
C ILE A 417 16.55 0.39 -11.24
N TRP A 418 15.83 -0.68 -11.64
CA TRP A 418 14.40 -0.61 -11.99
C TRP A 418 13.55 -0.08 -10.82
N GLN A 419 13.69 -0.68 -9.63
CA GLN A 419 12.96 -0.24 -8.44
C GLN A 419 13.26 1.23 -8.10
N ARG A 420 14.53 1.67 -8.21
CA ARG A 420 14.91 3.05 -7.91
C ARG A 420 14.32 4.04 -8.91
N ALA A 421 14.25 3.69 -10.19
CA ALA A 421 13.57 4.49 -11.20
C ALA A 421 12.09 4.69 -10.84
N LEU A 422 11.35 3.60 -10.59
CA LEU A 422 9.94 3.67 -10.19
C LEU A 422 9.73 4.48 -8.90
N ARG A 423 10.49 4.20 -7.83
CA ARG A 423 10.40 4.93 -6.55
C ARG A 423 10.66 6.43 -6.71
N SER A 424 11.56 6.84 -7.60
CA SER A 424 11.82 8.26 -7.87
C SER A 424 10.67 8.93 -8.65
N LEU A 425 10.10 8.25 -9.65
CA LEU A 425 8.98 8.76 -10.44
C LEU A 425 7.67 8.80 -9.63
N GLU A 426 7.42 7.81 -8.78
CA GLU A 426 6.31 7.82 -7.81
C GLU A 426 6.47 8.99 -6.82
N ARG A 427 7.68 9.23 -6.28
CA ARG A 427 7.96 10.39 -5.40
C ARG A 427 7.67 11.72 -6.08
N TYR A 428 8.02 11.87 -7.34
CA TYR A 428 7.67 13.06 -8.14
C TYR A 428 6.15 13.17 -8.37
N PHE A 429 5.48 12.07 -8.71
CA PHE A 429 4.04 12.07 -8.97
C PHE A 429 3.21 12.41 -7.72
N TYR A 430 3.59 11.92 -6.54
CA TYR A 430 2.91 12.27 -5.29
C TYR A 430 3.06 13.76 -4.91
N LEU A 431 4.10 14.45 -5.38
CA LEU A 431 4.18 15.91 -5.25
C LEU A 431 3.17 16.63 -6.15
N ILE A 432 2.88 16.08 -7.33
CA ILE A 432 1.83 16.59 -8.22
C ILE A 432 0.45 16.32 -7.61
N LEU A 433 0.19 15.13 -7.08
CA LEU A 433 -1.05 14.83 -6.34
C LEU A 433 -1.22 15.75 -5.13
N PHE A 434 -0.17 15.98 -4.34
CA PHE A 434 -0.23 16.90 -3.21
C PHE A 434 -0.47 18.34 -3.67
N ASN A 435 0.15 18.81 -4.75
CA ASN A 435 -0.13 20.15 -5.27
C ASN A 435 -1.56 20.28 -5.81
N TYR A 436 -2.12 19.24 -6.46
CA TYR A 436 -3.53 19.21 -6.87
C TYR A 436 -4.45 19.32 -5.63
N TYR A 437 -4.21 18.52 -4.60
CA TYR A 437 -4.87 18.64 -3.30
C TYR A 437 -4.79 20.06 -2.72
N LEU A 438 -3.64 20.75 -2.83
CA LEU A 438 -3.52 22.15 -2.39
C LEU A 438 -4.35 23.14 -3.22
N HIS A 439 -4.60 22.89 -4.51
CA HIS A 439 -5.46 23.79 -5.29
C HIS A 439 -6.90 23.76 -4.79
N GLU A 440 -7.41 22.59 -4.41
CA GLU A 440 -8.80 22.40 -3.96
C GLU A 440 -9.00 22.62 -2.46
N GLN A 441 -8.11 22.10 -1.61
CA GLN A 441 -8.34 22.01 -0.17
C GLN A 441 -7.71 23.16 0.63
N TYR A 442 -6.69 23.85 0.11
CA TYR A 442 -6.14 25.04 0.78
C TYR A 442 -7.18 26.18 0.91
N PRO A 443 -7.99 26.53 -0.11
CA PRO A 443 -9.09 27.48 0.03
C PRO A 443 -10.18 27.05 1.01
N LEU A 444 -10.27 25.74 1.30
CA LEU A 444 -11.27 25.12 2.17
C LEU A 444 -10.72 24.80 3.57
N ALA A 445 -9.62 25.43 4.00
CA ALA A 445 -8.95 25.19 5.29
C ALA A 445 -8.56 23.72 5.56
N PHE A 446 -8.33 22.93 4.52
CA PHE A 446 -8.13 21.48 4.59
C PHE A 446 -9.33 20.72 5.20
N ALA A 447 -10.54 21.03 4.71
CA ALA A 447 -11.80 20.37 5.11
C ALA A 447 -11.75 18.83 4.92
N LEU A 448 -11.08 18.35 3.86
CA LEU A 448 -10.70 16.95 3.70
C LEU A 448 -9.21 16.76 3.98
N SER A 449 -8.85 15.62 4.60
CA SER A 449 -7.47 15.13 4.64
C SER A 449 -7.02 14.67 3.26
N PHE A 450 -5.71 14.48 3.04
CA PHE A 450 -5.17 14.03 1.77
C PHE A 450 -5.67 12.61 1.42
N SER A 451 -5.68 11.69 2.39
CA SER A 451 -6.26 10.34 2.24
C SER A 451 -7.71 10.36 1.76
N ARG A 452 -8.58 11.13 2.43
CA ARG A 452 -10.02 11.19 2.12
C ARG A 452 -10.29 11.92 0.80
N TRP A 453 -9.50 12.95 0.48
CA TRP A 453 -9.54 13.61 -0.83
C TRP A 453 -9.09 12.66 -1.96
N LEU A 454 -8.09 11.81 -1.73
CA LEU A 454 -7.64 10.82 -2.71
C LEU A 454 -8.65 9.68 -2.87
N CYS A 455 -9.33 9.28 -1.79
CA CYS A 455 -10.50 8.39 -1.85
C CYS A 455 -11.68 9.02 -2.61
N ALA A 456 -11.85 10.34 -2.55
CA ALA A 456 -12.86 11.05 -3.33
C ALA A 456 -12.56 11.05 -4.86
N HIS A 457 -11.28 10.88 -5.22
CA HIS A 457 -10.73 10.90 -6.58
C HIS A 457 -10.08 9.54 -6.95
N PRO A 458 -10.87 8.45 -7.01
CA PRO A 458 -10.37 7.07 -7.15
C PRO A 458 -9.51 6.84 -8.41
N GLU A 459 -9.75 7.59 -9.48
CA GLU A 459 -8.98 7.57 -10.73
C GLU A 459 -7.50 7.91 -10.51
N LEU A 460 -7.16 8.71 -9.49
CA LEU A 460 -5.79 9.08 -9.17
C LEU A 460 -4.99 7.91 -8.58
N TYR A 461 -5.62 6.95 -7.89
CA TYR A 461 -4.97 5.70 -7.49
C TYR A 461 -4.59 4.81 -8.69
N ARG A 462 -5.30 4.94 -9.83
CA ARG A 462 -5.06 4.12 -11.03
C ARG A 462 -3.91 4.62 -11.88
N LEU A 463 -3.59 5.91 -11.81
CA LEU A 463 -2.45 6.49 -12.53
C LEU A 463 -1.12 5.77 -12.17
N PRO A 464 -0.73 5.60 -10.89
CA PRO A 464 0.45 4.83 -10.51
C PRO A 464 0.45 3.35 -10.91
N VAL A 465 -0.70 2.72 -11.16
CA VAL A 465 -0.78 1.30 -11.59
C VAL A 465 -0.13 1.11 -12.96
N THR A 466 -0.01 2.18 -13.76
CA THR A 466 0.75 2.16 -15.03
C THR A 466 2.27 1.98 -14.86
N LEU A 467 2.80 2.12 -13.64
CA LEU A 467 4.22 1.91 -13.30
C LEU A 467 4.56 0.42 -13.16
N SER A 468 4.48 -0.32 -14.27
CA SER A 468 4.79 -1.76 -14.33
C SER A 468 6.16 -2.10 -13.73
N SER A 469 6.19 -3.10 -12.83
CA SER A 469 7.42 -3.62 -12.21
C SER A 469 8.31 -4.43 -13.17
N ALA A 470 7.78 -4.88 -14.32
CA ALA A 470 8.54 -5.45 -15.42
C ALA A 470 9.02 -4.41 -16.44
N GLY A 471 8.40 -3.22 -16.42
CA GLY A 471 8.70 -2.10 -17.32
C GLY A 471 8.03 -2.15 -18.69
N PRO A 472 8.30 -1.14 -19.55
CA PRO A 472 7.78 -1.11 -20.91
C PRO A 472 8.58 -2.08 -21.78
N VAL A 473 8.14 -3.33 -21.82
CA VAL A 473 8.58 -4.30 -22.83
C VAL A 473 7.87 -3.93 -24.14
N ALA A 474 8.60 -3.72 -25.24
CA ALA A 474 7.96 -3.41 -26.51
C ALA A 474 7.22 -4.66 -27.02
N PRO A 475 6.13 -4.52 -27.81
CA PRO A 475 5.48 -5.67 -28.43
C PRO A 475 6.47 -6.56 -29.18
N ARG A 476 7.43 -5.96 -29.90
CA ARG A 476 8.50 -6.67 -30.61
C ARG A 476 9.41 -7.48 -29.69
N ASP A 477 9.68 -7.02 -28.48
CA ASP A 477 10.56 -7.71 -27.54
C ASP A 477 9.83 -8.92 -26.92
N LEU A 478 8.56 -8.75 -26.49
CA LEU A 478 7.70 -9.85 -26.01
C LEU A 478 7.54 -10.94 -27.08
N ILE A 479 7.33 -10.51 -28.32
CA ILE A 479 7.19 -11.37 -29.50
C ILE A 479 8.52 -12.11 -29.79
N ALA A 480 9.66 -11.44 -29.69
CA ALA A 480 10.99 -12.02 -29.93
C ALA A 480 11.53 -12.89 -28.77
N GLU A 481 11.03 -12.70 -27.54
CA GLU A 481 11.25 -13.62 -26.41
C GLU A 481 10.49 -14.95 -26.59
N GLY A 482 9.54 -15.02 -27.53
CA GLY A 482 8.91 -16.28 -27.96
C GLY A 482 8.03 -16.94 -26.91
N SER A 483 7.61 -16.21 -25.87
CA SER A 483 6.97 -16.70 -24.65
C SER A 483 5.48 -17.04 -24.80
N LEU A 484 5.07 -17.47 -26.00
CA LEU A 484 3.72 -17.94 -26.30
C LEU A 484 3.48 -19.28 -25.58
N ARG A 485 2.58 -19.31 -24.59
CA ARG A 485 2.26 -20.53 -23.82
C ARG A 485 0.96 -21.14 -24.33
N GLU A 486 0.93 -22.47 -24.45
CA GLU A 486 -0.32 -23.20 -24.63
C GLU A 486 -1.20 -23.04 -23.39
N ASP A 487 -2.50 -22.83 -23.58
CA ASP A 487 -3.47 -22.71 -22.50
C ASP A 487 -3.83 -24.11 -21.96
N ASP A 488 -3.51 -24.41 -20.70
CA ASP A 488 -4.06 -25.60 -20.04
C ASP A 488 -5.56 -25.40 -19.76
N LEU A 489 -6.37 -25.86 -20.71
CA LEU A 489 -7.82 -25.89 -20.63
C LEU A 489 -8.37 -27.19 -20.02
N VAL A 490 -7.51 -28.15 -19.65
CA VAL A 490 -7.91 -29.48 -19.16
C VAL A 490 -7.89 -29.55 -17.63
N SER A 491 -6.85 -29.03 -16.96
CA SER A 491 -6.82 -29.00 -15.49
C SER A 491 -7.93 -28.15 -14.82
N PRO A 492 -8.43 -27.02 -15.39
CA PRO A 492 -9.46 -26.22 -14.73
C PRO A 492 -10.92 -26.69 -15.00
N ASP A 493 -11.18 -27.80 -15.69
CA ASP A 493 -12.54 -28.26 -16.07
C ASP A 493 -13.33 -28.88 -14.90
N ALA A 494 -13.62 -28.06 -13.89
CA ALA A 494 -14.35 -28.47 -12.69
C ALA A 494 -15.75 -29.06 -13.00
N LEU A 495 -16.42 -28.57 -14.04
CA LEU A 495 -17.71 -29.12 -14.51
C LEU A 495 -17.59 -30.33 -15.47
N SER A 496 -16.37 -30.78 -15.79
CA SER A 496 -16.11 -31.95 -16.67
C SER A 496 -16.71 -31.86 -18.08
N THR A 497 -16.97 -30.66 -18.60
CA THR A 497 -17.72 -30.47 -19.86
C THR A 497 -16.90 -30.66 -21.13
N VAL A 498 -15.57 -30.77 -21.06
CA VAL A 498 -14.71 -31.02 -22.24
C VAL A 498 -15.18 -32.24 -23.03
N ARG A 499 -15.72 -33.27 -22.37
CA ARG A 499 -16.23 -34.50 -23.00
C ARG A 499 -17.52 -34.33 -23.79
N GLU A 500 -18.36 -33.35 -23.44
CA GLU A 500 -19.67 -33.13 -24.08
C GLU A 500 -19.64 -31.97 -25.08
N MET A 501 -18.90 -30.91 -24.77
CA MET A 501 -18.95 -29.63 -25.47
C MET A 501 -17.60 -29.24 -26.12
N ASP A 502 -16.57 -30.09 -26.00
CA ASP A 502 -15.21 -29.85 -26.53
C ASP A 502 -14.49 -28.66 -25.86
N VAL A 503 -15.01 -28.18 -24.72
CA VAL A 503 -14.52 -27.03 -23.95
C VAL A 503 -14.84 -27.18 -22.46
N ALA A 504 -14.01 -26.60 -21.60
CA ALA A 504 -14.19 -26.63 -20.14
C ALA A 504 -15.29 -25.68 -19.62
N ASN A 505 -15.85 -26.03 -18.46
CA ASN A 505 -16.80 -25.24 -17.68
C ASN A 505 -18.01 -24.65 -18.44
N PHE A 506 -18.47 -25.31 -19.51
CA PHE A 506 -19.65 -24.88 -20.26
C PHE A 506 -20.92 -25.03 -19.41
N ARG A 507 -21.61 -23.92 -19.14
CA ARG A 507 -22.84 -23.91 -18.33
C ARG A 507 -23.86 -22.89 -18.84
N ARG A 508 -25.11 -23.06 -18.40
CA ARG A 508 -26.24 -22.19 -18.74
C ARG A 508 -26.96 -21.74 -17.47
N VAL A 509 -27.25 -20.45 -17.37
CA VAL A 509 -28.13 -19.91 -16.33
C VAL A 509 -29.55 -20.50 -16.47
N PRO A 510 -30.13 -21.11 -15.42
CA PRO A 510 -31.48 -21.67 -15.46
C PRO A 510 -32.53 -20.69 -16.02
N ARG A 511 -33.37 -21.18 -16.94
CA ARG A 511 -34.46 -20.46 -17.64
C ARG A 511 -34.02 -19.27 -18.53
N MET A 512 -32.84 -18.70 -18.35
CA MET A 512 -32.32 -17.57 -19.14
C MET A 512 -31.54 -18.00 -20.40
N PRO A 513 -31.30 -17.10 -21.37
CA PRO A 513 -30.46 -17.37 -22.54
C PRO A 513 -28.99 -16.94 -22.31
N ILE A 514 -28.50 -17.06 -21.06
CA ILE A 514 -27.14 -16.68 -20.65
C ILE A 514 -26.30 -17.94 -20.43
N TYR A 515 -25.07 -17.93 -20.94
CA TYR A 515 -24.13 -19.04 -20.95
C TYR A 515 -22.72 -18.58 -20.57
N GLY A 516 -21.91 -19.48 -20.02
CA GLY A 516 -20.50 -19.24 -19.73
C GLY A 516 -19.64 -20.47 -20.02
N THR A 517 -18.39 -20.27 -20.42
CA THR A 517 -17.46 -21.35 -20.79
C THR A 517 -15.99 -20.90 -20.74
N ALA A 518 -15.05 -21.83 -20.76
CA ALA A 518 -13.63 -21.56 -20.99
C ALA A 518 -13.39 -21.04 -22.42
N GLN A 519 -12.14 -20.68 -22.75
CA GLN A 519 -11.78 -20.27 -24.10
C GLN A 519 -12.01 -21.44 -25.08
N PRO A 520 -12.92 -21.34 -26.06
CA PRO A 520 -13.09 -22.41 -27.05
C PRO A 520 -12.03 -22.34 -28.15
N SER A 521 -11.72 -23.49 -28.74
CA SER A 521 -11.13 -23.59 -30.08
C SER A 521 -12.20 -23.36 -31.16
N ALA A 522 -11.80 -23.20 -32.43
CA ALA A 522 -12.70 -23.11 -33.56
C ALA A 522 -13.65 -24.32 -33.67
N LYS A 523 -13.17 -25.52 -33.36
CA LYS A 523 -13.98 -26.76 -33.34
C LYS A 523 -15.02 -26.76 -32.21
N ALA A 524 -14.63 -26.34 -31.01
CA ALA A 524 -15.54 -26.23 -29.88
C ALA A 524 -16.59 -25.13 -30.12
N LEU A 525 -16.19 -23.96 -30.63
CA LEU A 525 -17.08 -22.87 -31.01
C LEU A 525 -18.16 -23.33 -32.00
N GLY A 526 -17.79 -24.08 -33.04
CA GLY A 526 -18.75 -24.68 -33.98
C GLY A 526 -19.80 -25.58 -33.29
N SER A 527 -19.34 -26.45 -32.38
CA SER A 527 -20.20 -27.35 -31.60
C SER A 527 -21.17 -26.59 -30.68
N ILE A 528 -20.67 -25.56 -29.98
CA ILE A 528 -21.46 -24.69 -29.09
C ILE A 528 -22.51 -23.92 -29.88
N LEU A 529 -22.16 -23.35 -31.04
CA LEU A 529 -23.11 -22.63 -31.89
C LEU A 529 -24.21 -23.55 -32.43
N ALA A 530 -23.88 -24.80 -32.79
CA ALA A 530 -24.87 -25.80 -33.18
C ALA A 530 -25.82 -26.16 -32.03
N TYR A 531 -25.33 -26.26 -30.79
CA TYR A 531 -26.14 -26.47 -29.59
C TYR A 531 -27.07 -25.28 -29.30
N LEU A 532 -26.57 -24.04 -29.40
CA LEU A 532 -27.32 -22.82 -29.10
C LEU A 532 -28.42 -22.54 -30.13
N THR A 533 -28.17 -22.89 -31.40
CA THR A 533 -29.12 -22.71 -32.52
C THR A 533 -30.08 -23.90 -32.71
N ASP A 534 -30.01 -24.93 -31.86
CA ASP A 534 -30.78 -26.18 -32.04
C ASP A 534 -32.31 -25.98 -31.98
N ALA A 535 -33.05 -27.03 -32.36
CA ALA A 535 -34.52 -27.01 -32.39
C ALA A 535 -35.20 -26.86 -31.01
N LYS A 536 -34.44 -26.92 -29.90
CA LYS A 536 -34.91 -26.78 -28.50
C LYS A 536 -34.62 -25.38 -27.93
N ARG A 537 -33.44 -24.81 -28.21
CA ARG A 537 -32.96 -23.49 -27.73
C ARG A 537 -33.35 -22.36 -28.69
N ARG A 538 -33.25 -22.60 -30.00
CA ARG A 538 -33.71 -21.73 -31.10
C ARG A 538 -33.16 -20.30 -31.07
N LEU A 539 -31.98 -20.07 -30.51
CA LEU A 539 -31.38 -18.74 -30.42
C LEU A 539 -31.05 -18.23 -31.83
N ARG A 540 -31.68 -17.13 -32.24
CA ARG A 540 -31.51 -16.52 -33.57
C ARG A 540 -30.34 -15.56 -33.65
N LYS A 541 -29.98 -14.97 -32.51
CA LYS A 541 -28.82 -14.11 -32.32
C LYS A 541 -28.02 -14.63 -31.12
N VAL A 542 -26.71 -14.63 -31.27
CA VAL A 542 -25.76 -15.03 -30.22
C VAL A 542 -24.72 -13.92 -30.12
N VAL A 543 -24.63 -13.28 -28.96
CA VAL A 543 -23.62 -12.29 -28.63
C VAL A 543 -22.57 -12.97 -27.77
N TRP A 544 -21.39 -13.20 -28.34
CA TRP A 544 -20.24 -13.74 -27.63
C TRP A 544 -19.39 -12.60 -27.08
N VAL A 545 -19.03 -12.67 -25.80
CA VAL A 545 -18.19 -11.68 -25.13
C VAL A 545 -16.98 -12.40 -24.54
N SER A 546 -15.81 -12.18 -25.14
CA SER A 546 -14.54 -12.64 -24.57
C SER A 546 -14.04 -11.62 -23.55
N LEU A 547 -13.68 -12.12 -22.37
CA LEU A 547 -13.33 -11.33 -21.19
C LEU A 547 -11.81 -11.26 -20.95
N ARG A 548 -11.03 -11.68 -21.96
CA ARG A 548 -9.59 -11.93 -21.86
C ARG A 548 -8.78 -10.65 -22.07
N GLU A 549 -7.99 -10.27 -21.07
CA GLU A 549 -7.00 -9.19 -21.17
C GLU A 549 -5.67 -9.63 -21.79
N GLU A 550 -5.46 -10.94 -21.93
CA GLU A 550 -4.29 -11.50 -22.62
C GLU A 550 -4.50 -11.43 -24.15
N ALA A 551 -3.41 -11.42 -24.92
CA ALA A 551 -3.48 -11.63 -26.37
C ALA A 551 -3.47 -13.13 -26.67
N VAL A 552 -4.43 -13.60 -27.48
CA VAL A 552 -4.69 -15.03 -27.71
C VAL A 552 -4.59 -15.37 -29.19
N LEU A 553 -3.92 -16.48 -29.51
CA LEU A 553 -3.94 -17.09 -30.84
C LEU A 553 -4.41 -18.55 -30.74
N GLU A 554 -5.10 -19.03 -31.76
CA GLU A 554 -5.29 -20.46 -31.98
C GLU A 554 -4.20 -20.97 -32.94
N CYS A 555 -3.41 -21.93 -32.48
CA CYS A 555 -2.29 -22.51 -33.20
C CYS A 555 -2.53 -24.03 -33.31
N ASP A 556 -2.71 -24.54 -34.53
CA ASP A 556 -3.06 -25.95 -34.80
C ASP A 556 -4.21 -26.49 -33.90
N GLY A 557 -5.26 -25.69 -33.75
CA GLY A 557 -6.48 -26.03 -32.99
C GLY A 557 -6.38 -25.85 -31.47
N HIS A 558 -5.21 -25.48 -30.95
CA HIS A 558 -4.95 -25.30 -29.52
C HIS A 558 -4.76 -23.81 -29.21
N THR A 559 -5.42 -23.28 -28.19
CA THR A 559 -5.31 -21.84 -27.86
C THR A 559 -4.07 -21.56 -27.04
N HIS A 560 -3.40 -20.46 -27.38
CA HIS A 560 -2.13 -20.06 -26.81
C HIS A 560 -2.20 -18.59 -26.41
N SER A 561 -1.64 -18.25 -25.25
CA SER A 561 -1.65 -16.92 -24.67
C SER A 561 -0.26 -16.29 -24.61
N LEU A 562 -0.21 -15.00 -24.94
CA LEU A 562 0.89 -14.11 -24.56
C LEU A 562 0.47 -13.30 -23.34
N GLN A 563 0.94 -13.70 -22.16
CA GLN A 563 0.81 -12.89 -20.94
C GLN A 563 1.68 -11.63 -21.07
N ARG A 564 1.08 -10.46 -20.88
CA ARG A 564 1.77 -9.16 -20.99
C ARG A 564 1.78 -8.44 -19.64
N PRO A 565 2.95 -8.17 -19.02
CA PRO A 565 3.02 -7.26 -17.90
C PRO A 565 2.91 -5.80 -18.40
N GLY A 566 2.01 -5.02 -17.80
CA GLY A 566 1.78 -3.64 -18.22
C GLY A 566 0.49 -3.02 -17.69
N PRO A 567 0.18 -1.77 -18.10
CA PRO A 567 -1.15 -1.19 -17.93
C PRO A 567 -2.20 -1.93 -18.77
N PRO A 568 -3.50 -1.79 -18.44
CA PRO A 568 -4.58 -2.32 -19.27
C PRO A 568 -4.53 -1.79 -20.70
N VAL A 569 -5.03 -2.60 -21.62
CA VAL A 569 -4.92 -2.44 -23.07
C VAL A 569 -6.33 -2.38 -23.65
N THR A 570 -6.62 -1.47 -24.58
CA THR A 570 -7.97 -1.39 -25.19
C THR A 570 -8.25 -2.60 -26.10
N PRO A 571 -9.52 -2.95 -26.38
CA PRO A 571 -9.86 -4.05 -27.29
C PRO A 571 -9.12 -3.96 -28.64
N ASP A 572 -9.14 -2.79 -29.28
CA ASP A 572 -8.45 -2.55 -30.56
C ASP A 572 -6.94 -2.78 -30.48
N GLN A 573 -6.32 -2.42 -29.35
CA GLN A 573 -4.89 -2.60 -29.12
C GLN A 573 -4.53 -4.06 -28.85
N LEU A 574 -5.42 -4.85 -28.24
CA LEU A 574 -5.27 -6.30 -28.10
C LEU A 574 -5.45 -7.02 -29.43
N GLU A 575 -6.47 -6.70 -30.22
CA GLU A 575 -6.64 -7.30 -31.56
C GLU A 575 -5.50 -6.91 -32.50
N THR A 576 -4.98 -5.68 -32.39
CA THR A 576 -3.74 -5.25 -33.07
C THR A 576 -2.52 -6.05 -32.61
N LEU A 577 -2.42 -6.38 -31.32
CA LEU A 577 -1.31 -7.20 -30.79
C LEU A 577 -1.43 -8.67 -31.24
N GLU A 578 -2.62 -9.27 -31.23
CA GLU A 578 -2.88 -10.61 -31.79
C GLU A 578 -2.48 -10.65 -33.29
N ALA A 579 -2.83 -9.62 -34.06
CA ALA A 579 -2.44 -9.51 -35.47
C ALA A 579 -0.91 -9.34 -35.67
N GLN A 580 -0.23 -8.53 -34.84
CA GLN A 580 1.24 -8.36 -34.90
C GLN A 580 1.99 -9.64 -34.50
N LEU A 581 1.53 -10.34 -33.46
CA LEU A 581 2.06 -11.62 -33.01
C LEU A 581 1.92 -12.67 -34.10
N LYS A 582 0.72 -12.80 -34.70
CA LYS A 582 0.49 -13.66 -35.87
C LYS A 582 1.40 -13.30 -37.05
N ALA A 583 1.57 -12.01 -37.35
CA ALA A 583 2.43 -11.58 -38.46
C ALA A 583 3.90 -12.01 -38.26
N HIS A 584 4.46 -11.79 -37.07
CA HIS A 584 5.83 -12.20 -36.78
C HIS A 584 6.05 -13.72 -36.82
N LEU A 585 5.08 -14.50 -36.32
CA LEU A 585 5.12 -15.97 -36.38
C LEU A 585 5.09 -16.53 -37.83
N ASN A 586 4.77 -15.68 -38.82
CA ASN A 586 4.87 -16.01 -40.24
C ASN A 586 6.18 -15.52 -40.92
N GLU A 587 7.02 -14.72 -40.25
CA GLU A 587 8.31 -14.29 -40.79
C GLU A 587 9.39 -15.39 -40.62
N PRO A 588 10.21 -15.68 -41.65
CA PRO A 588 11.30 -16.65 -41.54
C PRO A 588 12.48 -16.04 -40.75
N SER A 589 12.70 -16.51 -39.53
CA SER A 589 13.78 -16.07 -38.63
C SER A 589 15.17 -16.04 -39.31
N PRO A 590 15.81 -14.87 -39.45
CA PRO A 590 17.13 -14.77 -40.05
C PRO A 590 18.24 -15.21 -39.06
N GLY A 591 18.83 -16.38 -39.32
CA GLY A 591 20.20 -16.68 -38.86
C GLY A 591 20.37 -17.11 -37.40
N LYS A 592 19.47 -17.92 -36.84
CA LYS A 592 19.75 -18.69 -35.60
C LYS A 592 19.73 -20.20 -35.88
N GLU A 593 20.91 -20.81 -35.85
CA GLU A 593 21.04 -22.27 -35.78
C GLU A 593 20.70 -22.73 -34.36
N GLY A 594 19.54 -23.37 -34.20
CA GLY A 594 19.07 -23.96 -32.96
C GLY A 594 18.09 -25.10 -33.28
N PRO A 595 17.72 -25.94 -32.28
CA PRO A 595 16.71 -26.98 -32.49
C PRO A 595 15.39 -26.33 -32.93
N PRO A 596 14.65 -26.92 -33.88
CA PRO A 596 13.46 -26.28 -34.44
C PRO A 596 12.38 -26.16 -33.37
N THR A 597 12.01 -24.92 -33.03
CA THR A 597 10.74 -24.65 -32.35
C THR A 597 9.58 -25.18 -33.21
N HIS A 598 8.55 -25.70 -32.54
CA HIS A 598 7.47 -26.43 -33.21
C HIS A 598 6.75 -25.50 -34.21
N ARG A 599 6.95 -25.75 -35.51
CA ARG A 599 6.44 -24.89 -36.58
C ARG A 599 4.98 -25.23 -36.85
N PHE A 600 4.08 -24.52 -36.17
CA PHE A 600 2.63 -24.66 -36.36
C PHE A 600 2.23 -24.46 -37.83
N GLN A 601 1.21 -25.20 -38.27
CA GLN A 601 0.72 -25.20 -39.65
C GLN A 601 -0.35 -24.14 -39.89
N THR A 602 -1.10 -23.80 -38.85
CA THR A 602 -2.23 -22.88 -38.85
C THR A 602 -2.16 -21.92 -37.68
N TRP A 603 -2.53 -20.66 -37.93
CA TRP A 603 -2.51 -19.57 -36.96
C TRP A 603 -3.75 -18.69 -37.16
N LEU A 604 -4.57 -18.52 -36.13
CA LEU A 604 -5.77 -17.69 -36.17
C LEU A 604 -5.82 -16.74 -34.97
N THR A 605 -6.17 -15.47 -35.18
CA THR A 605 -6.53 -14.56 -34.08
C THR A 605 -7.93 -14.87 -33.56
N THR A 606 -8.28 -14.38 -32.37
CA THR A 606 -9.62 -14.57 -31.81
C THR A 606 -10.69 -14.08 -32.79
N GLN A 607 -10.49 -12.88 -33.35
CA GLN A 607 -11.41 -12.26 -34.31
C GLN A 607 -11.59 -13.10 -35.60
N GLU A 608 -10.54 -13.79 -36.07
CA GLU A 608 -10.63 -14.68 -37.25
C GLU A 608 -11.45 -15.94 -36.96
N VAL A 609 -11.25 -16.59 -35.80
CA VAL A 609 -12.01 -17.78 -35.38
C VAL A 609 -13.51 -17.51 -35.33
N PHE A 610 -13.92 -16.38 -34.75
CA PHE A 610 -15.33 -15.95 -34.74
C PHE A 610 -15.83 -15.55 -36.15
N SER A 611 -14.99 -14.88 -36.96
CA SER A 611 -15.36 -14.45 -38.31
C SER A 611 -15.62 -15.60 -39.28
N GLN A 612 -14.91 -16.73 -39.14
CA GLN A 612 -15.19 -17.95 -39.91
C GLN A 612 -16.62 -18.47 -39.63
N HIS A 613 -17.01 -18.49 -38.36
CA HIS A 613 -18.29 -19.02 -37.90
C HIS A 613 -19.51 -18.17 -38.24
N ARG A 614 -19.34 -16.86 -38.51
CA ARG A 614 -20.43 -15.98 -38.98
C ARG A 614 -21.09 -16.45 -40.29
N ARG A 615 -20.41 -17.27 -41.11
CA ARG A 615 -21.00 -17.88 -42.31
C ARG A 615 -22.06 -18.95 -41.98
N THR A 616 -21.82 -19.73 -40.93
CA THR A 616 -22.70 -20.83 -40.48
C THR A 616 -23.76 -20.33 -39.49
N CYS A 617 -23.43 -19.31 -38.69
CA CYS A 617 -24.34 -18.62 -37.79
C CYS A 617 -24.36 -17.10 -38.08
N PRO A 618 -25.21 -16.62 -39.03
CA PRO A 618 -25.28 -15.19 -39.37
C PRO A 618 -25.74 -14.27 -38.24
N GLY A 619 -26.31 -14.82 -37.16
CA GLY A 619 -26.69 -14.08 -35.95
C GLY A 619 -25.57 -13.94 -34.91
N LEU A 620 -24.35 -14.41 -35.21
CA LEU A 620 -23.20 -14.36 -34.31
C LEU A 620 -22.50 -13.00 -34.31
N THR A 621 -22.57 -12.31 -33.17
CA THR A 621 -21.78 -11.11 -32.88
C THR A 621 -20.69 -11.46 -31.88
N TYR A 622 -19.51 -10.85 -31.99
CA TYR A 622 -18.37 -11.07 -31.08
C TYR A 622 -17.89 -9.71 -30.55
N HIS A 623 -17.61 -9.65 -29.24
CA HIS A 623 -17.07 -8.51 -28.51
C HIS A 623 -15.90 -8.96 -27.63
N ARG A 624 -14.96 -8.05 -27.34
CA ARG A 624 -13.83 -8.25 -26.42
C ARG A 624 -13.87 -7.16 -25.35
N ILE A 625 -14.01 -7.55 -24.09
CA ILE A 625 -14.01 -6.64 -22.91
C ILE A 625 -12.89 -7.14 -21.98
N PRO A 626 -11.68 -6.55 -22.04
CA PRO A 626 -10.50 -7.10 -21.36
C PRO A 626 -10.52 -6.85 -19.85
N MET A 627 -11.14 -7.79 -19.12
CA MET A 627 -11.26 -7.75 -17.66
C MET A 627 -10.01 -8.29 -16.95
N PRO A 628 -9.59 -7.66 -15.83
CA PRO A 628 -8.48 -8.14 -15.03
C PRO A 628 -8.77 -9.50 -14.39
N ASP A 629 -7.85 -10.47 -14.46
CA ASP A 629 -8.07 -11.76 -13.79
C ASP A 629 -7.90 -11.65 -12.25
N PHE A 630 -8.60 -12.55 -11.54
CA PHE A 630 -8.75 -12.61 -10.07
C PHE A 630 -9.39 -11.37 -9.39
N CYS A 631 -9.23 -10.18 -9.96
CA CYS A 631 -9.66 -8.89 -9.44
C CYS A 631 -11.18 -8.63 -9.58
N ALA A 632 -11.66 -7.57 -8.94
CA ALA A 632 -12.91 -6.93 -9.35
C ALA A 632 -12.81 -6.43 -10.80
N PRO A 633 -13.90 -6.43 -11.58
CA PRO A 633 -13.97 -5.64 -12.81
C PRO A 633 -13.78 -4.16 -12.48
N ARG A 634 -13.25 -3.39 -13.43
CA ARG A 634 -13.31 -1.92 -13.33
C ARG A 634 -14.74 -1.46 -13.61
N GLU A 635 -15.08 -0.27 -13.13
CA GLU A 635 -16.40 0.32 -13.31
C GLU A 635 -16.72 0.50 -14.81
N GLU A 636 -15.70 0.79 -15.64
CA GLU A 636 -15.83 0.87 -17.09
C GLU A 636 -16.07 -0.50 -17.77
N ASP A 637 -15.70 -1.61 -17.13
CA ASP A 637 -15.99 -2.97 -17.62
C ASP A 637 -17.47 -3.32 -17.40
N PHE A 638 -18.06 -2.90 -16.26
CA PHE A 638 -19.50 -3.02 -16.00
C PHE A 638 -20.32 -2.20 -17.01
N ASP A 639 -19.84 -1.00 -17.38
CA ASP A 639 -20.48 -0.14 -18.38
C ASP A 639 -20.53 -0.81 -19.76
N GLN A 640 -19.40 -1.32 -20.25
CA GLN A 640 -19.32 -2.04 -21.52
C GLN A 640 -20.20 -3.31 -21.53
N LEU A 641 -20.27 -4.03 -20.41
CA LEU A 641 -21.13 -5.20 -20.26
C LEU A 641 -22.62 -4.81 -20.33
N LEU A 642 -23.04 -3.78 -19.58
CA LEU A 642 -24.42 -3.31 -19.54
C LEU A 642 -24.87 -2.72 -20.90
N GLU A 643 -24.02 -1.93 -21.56
CA GLU A 643 -24.29 -1.42 -22.91
C GLU A 643 -24.43 -2.57 -23.91
N THR A 644 -23.51 -3.54 -23.91
CA THR A 644 -23.55 -4.71 -24.82
C THR A 644 -24.82 -5.54 -24.64
N LEU A 645 -25.26 -5.73 -23.38
CA LEU A 645 -26.51 -6.40 -23.04
C LEU A 645 -27.73 -5.59 -23.54
N TRP A 646 -27.83 -4.33 -23.16
CA TRP A 646 -28.98 -3.47 -23.44
C TRP A 646 -29.14 -3.20 -24.94
N ALA A 647 -28.07 -2.78 -25.62
CA ALA A 647 -28.07 -2.50 -27.06
C ALA A 647 -28.33 -3.75 -27.93
N SER A 648 -28.25 -4.95 -27.36
CA SER A 648 -28.59 -6.21 -28.02
C SER A 648 -30.03 -6.65 -27.72
N LEU A 649 -30.44 -6.61 -26.44
CA LEU A 649 -31.81 -6.93 -26.02
C LEU A 649 -32.85 -6.00 -26.66
N SER A 650 -32.55 -4.69 -26.77
CA SER A 650 -33.41 -3.72 -27.47
C SER A 650 -33.59 -4.01 -28.97
N LYS A 651 -32.73 -4.84 -29.57
CA LYS A 651 -32.81 -5.25 -30.99
C LYS A 651 -33.44 -6.63 -31.20
N ASP A 652 -33.47 -7.49 -30.18
CA ASP A 652 -34.14 -8.79 -30.14
C ASP A 652 -34.10 -9.36 -28.70
N PRO A 653 -35.25 -9.49 -28.00
CA PRO A 653 -35.30 -10.03 -26.65
C PRO A 653 -35.01 -11.54 -26.58
N GLY A 654 -34.95 -12.24 -27.71
CA GLY A 654 -34.50 -13.63 -27.83
C GLY A 654 -33.00 -13.80 -28.06
N THR A 655 -32.20 -12.72 -27.92
CA THR A 655 -30.73 -12.78 -28.02
C THR A 655 -30.14 -13.61 -26.89
N GLY A 656 -29.29 -14.58 -27.23
CA GLY A 656 -28.47 -15.30 -26.26
C GLY A 656 -27.10 -14.67 -26.06
N PHE A 657 -26.58 -14.74 -24.83
CA PHE A 657 -25.27 -14.20 -24.45
C PHE A 657 -24.35 -15.32 -23.98
N VAL A 658 -23.11 -15.34 -24.49
CA VAL A 658 -22.09 -16.31 -24.10
C VAL A 658 -20.85 -15.56 -23.62
N PHE A 659 -20.41 -15.84 -22.40
CA PHE A 659 -19.24 -15.24 -21.78
C PHE A 659 -18.08 -16.23 -21.74
N SER A 660 -16.85 -15.79 -22.06
CA SER A 660 -15.67 -16.66 -21.97
C SER A 660 -14.42 -15.94 -21.48
N CYS A 661 -13.68 -16.60 -20.58
CA CYS A 661 -12.31 -16.25 -20.19
C CYS A 661 -11.44 -17.52 -20.27
N LEU A 662 -10.14 -17.44 -19.95
CA LEU A 662 -9.20 -18.57 -20.01
C LEU A 662 -9.82 -19.88 -19.48
N SER A 663 -10.15 -19.95 -18.18
CA SER A 663 -10.68 -21.14 -17.51
C SER A 663 -12.22 -21.26 -17.51
N GLY A 664 -12.95 -20.23 -17.92
CA GLY A 664 -14.42 -20.18 -17.81
C GLY A 664 -14.95 -20.01 -16.37
N GLN A 665 -14.05 -19.77 -15.41
CA GLN A 665 -14.36 -19.59 -13.99
C GLN A 665 -14.55 -18.09 -13.65
N GLY A 666 -13.70 -17.52 -12.79
CA GLY A 666 -13.90 -16.20 -12.13
C GLY A 666 -14.42 -15.05 -13.01
N ARG A 667 -13.69 -14.65 -14.05
CA ARG A 667 -14.11 -13.56 -14.96
C ARG A 667 -15.47 -13.87 -15.62
N THR A 668 -15.65 -15.10 -16.11
CA THR A 668 -16.89 -15.56 -16.76
C THR A 668 -18.09 -15.57 -15.80
N THR A 669 -17.94 -16.13 -14.59
CA THR A 669 -18.97 -16.10 -13.54
C THR A 669 -19.36 -14.66 -13.21
N THR A 670 -18.39 -13.74 -13.13
CA THR A 670 -18.65 -12.33 -12.81
C THR A 670 -19.51 -11.66 -13.89
N ALA A 671 -19.18 -11.84 -15.18
CA ALA A 671 -19.97 -11.30 -16.28
C ALA A 671 -21.35 -11.97 -16.41
N MET A 672 -21.47 -13.27 -16.12
CA MET A 672 -22.75 -13.97 -16.04
C MET A 672 -23.66 -13.40 -14.94
N VAL A 673 -23.12 -13.11 -13.75
CA VAL A 673 -23.89 -12.49 -12.65
C VAL A 673 -24.33 -11.07 -13.02
N VAL A 674 -23.46 -10.26 -13.63
CA VAL A 674 -23.81 -8.94 -14.19
C VAL A 674 -24.96 -9.05 -15.20
N ALA A 675 -24.92 -10.05 -16.08
CA ALA A 675 -25.98 -10.30 -17.04
C ALA A 675 -27.30 -10.76 -16.37
N VAL A 676 -27.25 -11.63 -15.35
CA VAL A 676 -28.44 -12.07 -14.60
C VAL A 676 -29.12 -10.89 -13.90
N LEU A 677 -28.36 -10.04 -13.21
CA LEU A 677 -28.87 -8.85 -12.54
C LEU A 677 -29.51 -7.88 -13.55
N ALA A 678 -28.82 -7.59 -14.66
CA ALA A 678 -29.38 -6.75 -15.73
C ALA A 678 -30.67 -7.35 -16.33
N PHE A 679 -30.72 -8.67 -16.55
CA PHE A 679 -31.92 -9.36 -17.03
C PHE A 679 -33.08 -9.26 -16.03
N TRP A 680 -32.86 -9.45 -14.72
CA TRP A 680 -33.90 -9.27 -13.70
C TRP A 680 -34.38 -7.81 -13.61
N HIS A 681 -33.48 -6.85 -13.79
CA HIS A 681 -33.87 -5.45 -13.87
C HIS A 681 -34.74 -5.12 -15.09
N ILE A 682 -34.49 -5.76 -16.24
CA ILE A 682 -35.23 -5.55 -17.49
C ILE A 682 -36.54 -6.35 -17.54
N GLN A 683 -36.55 -7.60 -17.07
CA GLN A 683 -37.65 -8.57 -17.27
C GLN A 683 -38.48 -8.82 -16.01
N GLY A 684 -38.03 -8.35 -14.84
CA GLY A 684 -38.61 -8.64 -13.54
C GLY A 684 -37.75 -9.61 -12.73
N PHE A 685 -37.71 -9.41 -11.41
CA PHE A 685 -37.04 -10.31 -10.49
C PHE A 685 -37.85 -11.60 -10.28
N PRO A 686 -37.17 -12.75 -10.05
CA PRO A 686 -37.83 -13.96 -9.58
C PRO A 686 -38.27 -13.80 -8.12
N ASP A 687 -39.06 -14.74 -7.63
CA ASP A 687 -39.36 -14.86 -6.20
C ASP A 687 -38.11 -15.36 -5.45
N VAL A 688 -37.42 -14.46 -4.75
CA VAL A 688 -36.16 -14.76 -4.05
C VAL A 688 -36.48 -15.25 -2.64
N GLY A 689 -36.71 -16.56 -2.53
CA GLY A 689 -37.03 -17.28 -1.28
C GLY A 689 -35.99 -17.09 -0.16
N GLU A 690 -36.34 -17.45 1.08
CA GLU A 690 -35.49 -17.21 2.27
C GLU A 690 -34.36 -18.25 2.46
N GLU A 691 -34.38 -19.34 1.70
CA GLU A 691 -33.31 -20.36 1.69
C GLU A 691 -32.17 -19.93 0.74
N GLU A 692 -31.15 -19.28 1.30
CA GLU A 692 -29.86 -19.00 0.63
C GLU A 692 -29.00 -20.28 0.57
N LEU A 693 -28.16 -20.46 -0.46
CA LEU A 693 -27.13 -21.50 -0.39
C LEU A 693 -26.08 -21.13 0.67
N VAL A 694 -25.64 -22.13 1.44
CA VAL A 694 -24.68 -21.98 2.55
C VAL A 694 -23.82 -23.25 2.67
N SER A 695 -22.50 -23.07 2.67
CA SER A 695 -21.49 -24.10 2.96
C SER A 695 -21.02 -24.03 4.42
N VAL A 696 -20.55 -25.16 4.96
CA VAL A 696 -20.06 -25.31 6.35
C VAL A 696 -18.76 -26.12 6.41
N PRO A 697 -17.85 -25.83 7.37
CA PRO A 697 -17.91 -24.77 8.37
C PRO A 697 -17.51 -23.40 7.80
N ASP A 698 -18.45 -22.45 7.81
CA ASP A 698 -18.27 -20.97 7.83
C ASP A 698 -19.56 -20.22 7.41
N ALA A 699 -20.74 -20.72 7.81
CA ALA A 699 -22.05 -20.25 7.36
C ALA A 699 -22.24 -18.72 7.31
N LYS A 700 -21.61 -17.97 8.23
CA LYS A 700 -21.58 -16.50 8.21
C LYS A 700 -20.86 -15.93 6.97
N PHE A 701 -19.64 -16.38 6.70
CA PHE A 701 -18.80 -15.85 5.63
C PHE A 701 -19.25 -16.37 4.26
N THR A 702 -19.79 -17.59 4.22
CA THR A 702 -20.29 -18.21 2.99
C THR A 702 -21.66 -17.64 2.59
N LYS A 703 -22.42 -17.08 3.55
CA LYS A 703 -23.49 -16.11 3.30
C LYS A 703 -23.02 -14.73 2.83
N GLY A 704 -21.73 -14.41 2.93
CA GLY A 704 -21.18 -13.10 2.60
C GLY A 704 -21.29 -12.03 3.71
N GLU A 705 -21.54 -12.41 4.97
CA GLU A 705 -21.71 -11.47 6.10
C GLU A 705 -20.38 -10.90 6.66
N PHE A 706 -19.46 -10.52 5.78
CA PHE A 706 -18.22 -9.83 6.15
C PHE A 706 -18.55 -8.40 6.63
N GLN A 707 -17.92 -7.89 7.70
CA GLN A 707 -18.18 -6.55 8.24
C GLN A 707 -18.04 -5.47 7.17
N VAL A 708 -17.06 -5.58 6.27
CA VAL A 708 -16.83 -4.59 5.21
C VAL A 708 -17.96 -4.58 4.16
N VAL A 709 -18.54 -5.75 3.86
CA VAL A 709 -19.77 -5.88 3.06
C VAL A 709 -20.95 -5.29 3.82
N MET A 710 -21.06 -5.55 5.12
CA MET A 710 -22.15 -5.03 5.95
C MET A 710 -22.10 -3.50 6.11
N LYS A 711 -20.92 -2.87 6.12
CA LYS A 711 -20.77 -1.41 6.03
C LYS A 711 -21.39 -0.87 4.72
N VAL A 712 -21.13 -1.51 3.59
CA VAL A 712 -21.71 -1.12 2.28
C VAL A 712 -23.22 -1.35 2.24
N VAL A 713 -23.70 -2.48 2.78
CA VAL A 713 -25.13 -2.78 2.93
C VAL A 713 -25.87 -1.75 3.80
N GLN A 714 -25.21 -1.19 4.83
CA GLN A 714 -25.78 -0.13 5.68
C GLN A 714 -25.86 1.24 4.99
N LEU A 715 -25.04 1.49 3.95
CA LEU A 715 -25.05 2.74 3.18
C LEU A 715 -26.03 2.70 2.00
N LEU A 716 -26.33 1.52 1.46
CA LEU A 716 -27.22 1.36 0.31
C LEU A 716 -28.71 1.38 0.71
N PRO A 717 -29.57 2.16 0.02
CA PRO A 717 -31.01 2.02 0.11
C PRO A 717 -31.44 0.58 -0.19
N ASP A 718 -32.30 0.02 0.66
CA ASP A 718 -32.69 -1.40 0.65
C ASP A 718 -31.49 -2.40 0.61
N GLY A 719 -30.31 -2.01 1.13
CA GLY A 719 -29.05 -2.73 0.91
C GLY A 719 -29.06 -4.22 1.25
N HIS A 720 -29.87 -4.66 2.22
CA HIS A 720 -30.07 -6.08 2.52
C HIS A 720 -30.76 -6.83 1.37
N ARG A 721 -31.76 -6.23 0.71
CA ARG A 721 -32.40 -6.78 -0.49
C ARG A 721 -31.41 -6.77 -1.66
N VAL A 722 -30.70 -5.66 -1.86
CA VAL A 722 -29.68 -5.52 -2.91
C VAL A 722 -28.59 -6.60 -2.80
N LYS A 723 -28.11 -6.90 -1.58
CA LYS A 723 -27.20 -8.02 -1.31
C LYS A 723 -27.85 -9.37 -1.61
N LYS A 724 -29.05 -9.65 -1.06
CA LYS A 724 -29.74 -10.94 -1.24
C LYS A 724 -30.01 -11.26 -2.72
N GLU A 725 -30.32 -10.25 -3.52
CA GLU A 725 -30.45 -10.37 -4.97
C GLU A 725 -29.11 -10.74 -5.64
N VAL A 726 -27.97 -10.15 -5.25
CA VAL A 726 -26.64 -10.54 -5.76
C VAL A 726 -26.26 -11.97 -5.35
N ASP A 727 -26.60 -12.36 -4.12
CA ASP A 727 -26.36 -13.72 -3.63
C ASP A 727 -27.19 -14.74 -4.40
N ALA A 728 -28.48 -14.45 -4.65
CA ALA A 728 -29.33 -15.28 -5.49
C ALA A 728 -28.84 -15.33 -6.94
N ALA A 729 -28.25 -14.26 -7.48
CA ALA A 729 -27.67 -14.25 -8.81
C ALA A 729 -26.40 -15.12 -8.89
N LEU A 730 -25.57 -15.13 -7.84
CA LEU A 730 -24.42 -16.03 -7.69
C LEU A 730 -24.87 -17.50 -7.61
N ASP A 731 -25.85 -17.80 -6.75
CA ASP A 731 -26.45 -19.13 -6.58
C ASP A 731 -27.16 -19.64 -7.86
N THR A 732 -27.64 -18.73 -8.72
CA THR A 732 -28.24 -19.07 -10.02
C THR A 732 -27.19 -19.30 -11.13
N VAL A 733 -25.95 -18.83 -10.95
CA VAL A 733 -24.85 -18.96 -11.93
C VAL A 733 -23.89 -20.12 -11.61
N SER A 734 -23.70 -20.44 -10.32
CA SER A 734 -22.93 -21.60 -9.84
C SER A 734 -23.87 -22.67 -9.30
N GLU A 735 -24.00 -23.79 -10.01
CA GLU A 735 -24.97 -24.86 -9.71
C GLU A 735 -24.80 -25.51 -8.31
N THR A 736 -23.65 -25.32 -7.65
CA THR A 736 -23.40 -25.69 -6.26
C THR A 736 -22.40 -24.72 -5.60
N MET A 737 -22.47 -24.59 -4.27
CA MET A 737 -21.51 -23.82 -3.45
C MET A 737 -20.27 -24.59 -3.00
N THR A 738 -20.13 -25.88 -3.35
CA THR A 738 -18.99 -26.71 -2.92
C THR A 738 -17.66 -26.16 -3.45
N PRO A 739 -16.52 -26.37 -2.73
CA PRO A 739 -15.29 -25.58 -2.91
C PRO A 739 -14.69 -25.56 -4.33
N MET A 740 -15.02 -26.55 -5.15
CA MET A 740 -14.43 -26.80 -6.47
C MET A 740 -15.10 -25.99 -7.61
N HIS A 741 -16.20 -25.28 -7.35
CA HIS A 741 -17.03 -24.63 -8.39
C HIS A 741 -17.04 -23.09 -8.34
N TYR A 742 -15.89 -22.49 -8.00
CA TYR A 742 -15.56 -21.07 -8.21
C TYR A 742 -16.61 -20.05 -7.73
N HIS A 743 -17.43 -20.42 -6.74
CA HIS A 743 -18.49 -19.59 -6.20
C HIS A 743 -17.92 -18.48 -5.30
N LEU A 744 -18.31 -17.23 -5.56
CA LEU A 744 -17.58 -16.07 -5.04
C LEU A 744 -17.60 -15.96 -3.51
N ARG A 745 -18.73 -16.28 -2.85
CA ARG A 745 -18.83 -16.19 -1.39
C ARG A 745 -18.00 -17.25 -0.66
N GLU A 746 -17.75 -18.40 -1.31
CA GLU A 746 -16.90 -19.49 -0.80
C GLU A 746 -15.42 -19.18 -1.00
N ILE A 747 -15.02 -18.79 -2.21
CA ILE A 747 -13.61 -18.63 -2.56
C ILE A 747 -12.92 -17.49 -1.78
N ILE A 748 -13.66 -16.46 -1.34
CA ILE A 748 -13.13 -15.42 -0.44
C ILE A 748 -12.56 -16.04 0.85
N ILE A 749 -13.37 -16.84 1.56
CA ILE A 749 -13.00 -17.37 2.88
C ILE A 749 -12.08 -18.58 2.76
N CYS A 750 -12.21 -19.40 1.70
CA CYS A 750 -11.29 -20.49 1.41
C CYS A 750 -9.89 -19.98 1.05
N THR A 751 -9.76 -18.96 0.19
CA THR A 751 -8.44 -18.37 -0.12
C THR A 751 -7.84 -17.60 1.07
N TYR A 752 -8.67 -16.98 1.92
CA TYR A 752 -8.19 -16.44 3.21
C TYR A 752 -7.60 -17.55 4.11
N ARG A 753 -8.28 -18.70 4.23
CA ARG A 753 -7.80 -19.86 4.99
C ARG A 753 -6.51 -20.44 4.41
N GLN A 754 -6.43 -20.62 3.08
CA GLN A 754 -5.21 -21.01 2.38
C GLN A 754 -4.06 -20.04 2.74
N ALA A 755 -4.30 -18.72 2.70
CA ALA A 755 -3.30 -17.71 3.04
C ALA A 755 -2.78 -17.81 4.49
N LYS A 756 -3.62 -18.19 5.46
CA LYS A 756 -3.21 -18.41 6.87
C LYS A 756 -2.54 -19.78 7.11
N ALA A 757 -2.74 -20.74 6.21
CA ALA A 757 -2.11 -22.07 6.25
C ALA A 757 -0.79 -22.15 5.44
N ALA A 758 -0.61 -21.25 4.47
CA ALA A 758 0.57 -21.12 3.63
C ALA A 758 1.85 -20.97 4.46
N LYS A 759 2.90 -21.71 4.09
CA LYS A 759 4.19 -21.73 4.80
C LYS A 759 5.21 -20.79 4.18
N GLU A 760 5.06 -20.50 2.89
CA GLU A 760 5.96 -19.61 2.17
C GLU A 760 5.43 -18.18 2.17
N ALA A 761 6.29 -17.20 2.47
CA ALA A 761 5.89 -15.79 2.57
C ALA A 761 5.38 -15.20 1.23
N GLN A 762 5.93 -15.65 0.09
CA GLN A 762 5.47 -15.24 -1.24
C GLN A 762 4.08 -15.80 -1.55
N GLU A 763 3.86 -17.09 -1.27
CA GLU A 763 2.56 -17.76 -1.40
C GLU A 763 1.50 -17.11 -0.50
N MET A 764 1.78 -16.97 0.80
CA MET A 764 0.93 -16.30 1.79
C MET A 764 0.52 -14.90 1.32
N ARG A 765 1.49 -14.08 0.91
CA ARG A 765 1.25 -12.71 0.45
C ARG A 765 0.37 -12.66 -0.80
N ARG A 766 0.57 -13.59 -1.73
CA ARG A 766 -0.24 -13.73 -2.96
C ARG A 766 -1.67 -14.18 -2.66
N LEU A 767 -1.86 -15.11 -1.72
CA LEU A 767 -3.19 -15.58 -1.31
C LEU A 767 -3.94 -14.52 -0.50
N GLN A 768 -3.26 -13.75 0.37
CA GLN A 768 -3.82 -12.56 1.03
C GLN A 768 -4.34 -11.54 0.01
N LEU A 769 -3.57 -11.26 -1.05
CA LEU A 769 -3.99 -10.37 -2.12
C LEU A 769 -5.23 -10.91 -2.86
N ARG A 770 -5.24 -12.21 -3.20
CA ARG A 770 -6.38 -12.87 -3.89
C ARG A 770 -7.68 -12.86 -3.07
N SER A 771 -7.62 -13.15 -1.76
CA SER A 771 -8.84 -13.15 -0.93
C SER A 771 -9.46 -11.76 -0.81
N LEU A 772 -8.63 -10.71 -0.73
CA LEU A 772 -9.06 -9.31 -0.76
C LEU A 772 -9.59 -8.89 -2.14
N GLN A 773 -8.97 -9.34 -3.24
CA GLN A 773 -9.47 -9.11 -4.61
C GLN A 773 -10.86 -9.73 -4.83
N TYR A 774 -11.11 -10.93 -4.29
CA TYR A 774 -12.43 -11.57 -4.34
C TYR A 774 -13.48 -10.85 -3.47
N LEU A 775 -13.07 -10.34 -2.31
CA LEU A 775 -13.94 -9.54 -1.42
C LEU A 775 -14.31 -8.20 -2.07
N GLU A 776 -13.35 -7.53 -2.70
CA GLU A 776 -13.55 -6.32 -3.52
C GLU A 776 -14.52 -6.59 -4.68
N ARG A 777 -14.36 -7.71 -5.40
CA ARG A 777 -15.27 -8.15 -6.47
C ARG A 777 -16.71 -8.32 -5.98
N TYR A 778 -16.91 -8.93 -4.81
CA TYR A 778 -18.23 -9.14 -4.23
C TYR A 778 -18.88 -7.81 -3.82
N VAL A 779 -18.12 -6.90 -3.21
CA VAL A 779 -18.57 -5.53 -2.92
C VAL A 779 -18.97 -4.79 -4.22
N CYS A 780 -18.18 -4.87 -5.29
CA CYS A 780 -18.50 -4.25 -6.58
C CYS A 780 -19.79 -4.80 -7.21
N LEU A 781 -20.09 -6.09 -7.07
CA LEU A 781 -21.37 -6.66 -7.55
C LEU A 781 -22.58 -6.11 -6.76
N ILE A 782 -22.46 -5.95 -5.44
CA ILE A 782 -23.50 -5.35 -4.59
C ILE A 782 -23.71 -3.87 -4.93
N LEU A 783 -22.63 -3.12 -5.15
CA LEU A 783 -22.68 -1.72 -5.60
C LEU A 783 -23.33 -1.59 -6.98
N PHE A 784 -22.99 -2.48 -7.93
CA PHE A 784 -23.57 -2.50 -9.27
C PHE A 784 -25.08 -2.81 -9.23
N ASN A 785 -25.53 -3.74 -8.40
CA ASN A 785 -26.97 -3.97 -8.23
C ASN A 785 -27.68 -2.77 -7.57
N GLY A 786 -27.04 -2.11 -6.60
CA GLY A 786 -27.55 -0.87 -5.99
C GLY A 786 -27.73 0.24 -7.03
N TYR A 787 -26.73 0.44 -7.89
CA TYR A 787 -26.81 1.31 -9.07
C TYR A 787 -27.95 0.91 -10.01
N LEU A 788 -28.11 -0.38 -10.34
CA LEU A 788 -29.16 -0.86 -11.23
C LEU A 788 -30.58 -0.58 -10.70
N HIS A 789 -30.79 -0.55 -9.37
CA HIS A 789 -32.05 -0.07 -8.76
C HIS A 789 -32.19 1.44 -8.86
N LEU A 790 -31.16 2.20 -8.46
CA LEU A 790 -31.24 3.65 -8.31
C LEU A 790 -31.37 4.39 -9.65
N GLU A 791 -30.58 4.00 -10.66
CA GLU A 791 -30.59 4.62 -12.00
C GLU A 791 -31.65 4.03 -12.94
N LYS A 792 -32.48 3.09 -12.45
CA LYS A 792 -33.57 2.45 -13.22
C LYS A 792 -34.57 3.46 -13.76
N ALA A 793 -34.95 4.44 -12.95
CA ALA A 793 -35.87 5.50 -13.35
C ALA A 793 -35.29 6.41 -14.44
N GLY A 794 -33.95 6.56 -14.45
CA GLY A 794 -33.20 7.24 -15.51
C GLY A 794 -32.86 6.35 -16.70
N SER A 795 -33.38 5.12 -16.78
CA SER A 795 -33.03 4.12 -17.81
C SER A 795 -31.51 3.92 -17.99
N TRP A 796 -30.75 3.99 -16.89
CA TRP A 796 -29.28 3.83 -16.86
C TRP A 796 -28.52 4.77 -17.81
N GLN A 797 -29.02 6.00 -18.01
CA GLN A 797 -28.36 7.02 -18.84
C GLN A 797 -27.08 7.59 -18.20
N ARG A 798 -26.95 7.53 -16.86
CA ARG A 798 -25.68 7.73 -16.15
C ARG A 798 -24.96 6.36 -16.10
N PRO A 799 -23.72 6.22 -16.61
CA PRO A 799 -22.93 5.00 -16.47
C PRO A 799 -22.58 4.66 -15.01
N PHE A 800 -22.29 3.40 -14.72
CA PHE A 800 -21.83 2.93 -13.41
C PHE A 800 -20.50 3.57 -13.00
N SER A 801 -19.54 3.76 -13.91
CA SER A 801 -18.31 4.52 -13.62
C SER A 801 -18.59 5.94 -13.14
N THR A 802 -19.47 6.66 -13.83
CA THR A 802 -19.92 8.00 -13.43
C THR A 802 -20.71 7.97 -12.13
N TRP A 803 -21.54 6.95 -11.87
CA TRP A 803 -22.26 6.79 -10.60
C TRP A 803 -21.32 6.51 -9.43
N MET A 804 -20.29 5.68 -9.62
CA MET A 804 -19.27 5.42 -8.62
C MET A 804 -18.48 6.68 -8.25
N GLN A 805 -18.13 7.52 -9.24
CA GLN A 805 -17.48 8.81 -9.02
C GLN A 805 -18.42 9.87 -8.41
N GLU A 806 -19.63 10.03 -8.93
CA GLU A 806 -20.54 11.12 -8.52
C GLU A 806 -21.30 10.82 -7.23
N VAL A 807 -21.58 9.55 -6.92
CA VAL A 807 -22.48 9.12 -5.83
C VAL A 807 -21.74 8.24 -4.81
N ALA A 808 -21.20 7.09 -5.24
CA ALA A 808 -20.62 6.11 -4.30
C ALA A 808 -19.39 6.68 -3.56
N SER A 809 -18.52 7.41 -4.28
CA SER A 809 -17.38 8.13 -3.72
C SER A 809 -17.80 9.08 -2.58
N LYS A 810 -18.82 9.91 -2.81
CA LYS A 810 -19.35 10.87 -1.81
C LYS A 810 -20.09 10.17 -0.66
N ALA A 811 -20.57 8.95 -0.86
CA ALA A 811 -21.12 8.10 0.18
C ALA A 811 -20.05 7.37 1.02
N GLY A 812 -18.75 7.58 0.75
CA GLY A 812 -17.64 6.98 1.49
C GLY A 812 -17.26 5.56 1.04
N ILE A 813 -17.74 5.08 -0.10
CA ILE A 813 -17.46 3.71 -0.58
C ILE A 813 -15.96 3.48 -0.82
N TYR A 814 -15.24 4.44 -1.40
CA TYR A 814 -13.78 4.29 -1.55
C TYR A 814 -13.02 4.44 -0.23
N GLU A 815 -13.56 5.12 0.79
CA GLU A 815 -12.97 5.07 2.14
C GLU A 815 -13.06 3.65 2.72
N ILE A 816 -14.20 2.96 2.54
CA ILE A 816 -14.38 1.56 2.92
C ILE A 816 -13.45 0.63 2.12
N LEU A 817 -13.30 0.85 0.81
CA LEU A 817 -12.38 0.05 -0.03
C LEU A 817 -10.90 0.33 0.26
N ASN A 818 -10.57 1.47 0.87
CA ASN A 818 -9.21 1.79 1.37
C ASN A 818 -8.95 1.24 2.79
N GLU A 819 -9.91 0.49 3.36
CA GLU A 819 -9.79 -0.25 4.63
C GLU A 819 -10.31 -1.69 4.48
N LEU A 820 -10.09 -2.31 3.32
CA LEU A 820 -10.60 -3.65 3.01
C LEU A 820 -9.84 -4.74 3.79
N GLY A 821 -10.55 -5.59 4.53
CA GLY A 821 -9.91 -6.61 5.37
C GLY A 821 -10.90 -7.55 6.04
N PHE A 822 -10.39 -8.43 6.91
CA PHE A 822 -11.17 -9.39 7.69
C PHE A 822 -11.08 -9.10 9.21
N PRO A 823 -11.57 -7.93 9.69
CA PRO A 823 -11.40 -7.47 11.07
C PRO A 823 -12.10 -8.34 12.14
N GLU A 824 -12.87 -9.35 11.74
CA GLU A 824 -13.44 -10.37 12.63
C GLU A 824 -12.54 -11.58 12.82
N LEU A 825 -11.52 -11.72 11.97
CA LEU A 825 -10.62 -12.87 11.88
C LEU A 825 -9.15 -12.48 12.13
N GLU A 826 -8.85 -11.19 12.26
CA GLU A 826 -7.51 -10.61 12.32
C GLU A 826 -7.39 -9.61 13.47
N SER A 827 -6.29 -9.68 14.23
CA SER A 827 -5.86 -8.58 15.10
C SER A 827 -5.50 -7.36 14.25
N GLY A 828 -5.82 -6.16 14.74
CA GLY A 828 -5.80 -4.90 13.98
C GLY A 828 -4.42 -4.35 13.58
N GLU A 829 -3.66 -5.12 12.84
CA GLU A 829 -2.43 -4.71 12.16
C GLU A 829 -2.77 -4.03 10.82
N ASP A 830 -2.10 -2.91 10.50
CA ASP A 830 -2.32 -2.18 9.24
C ASP A 830 -1.69 -2.95 8.06
N GLN A 831 -2.46 -3.88 7.49
CA GLN A 831 -2.01 -4.69 6.35
C GLN A 831 -1.93 -3.85 5.07
N PRO A 832 -0.81 -3.87 4.32
CA PRO A 832 -0.66 -3.05 3.11
C PRO A 832 -1.79 -3.22 2.09
N PHE A 833 -2.25 -4.44 1.82
CA PHE A 833 -3.29 -4.69 0.81
C PHE A 833 -4.71 -4.25 1.22
N SER A 834 -4.91 -3.78 2.45
CA SER A 834 -6.16 -3.10 2.81
C SER A 834 -6.33 -1.78 2.06
N ARG A 835 -5.21 -1.10 1.78
CA ARG A 835 -5.17 0.21 1.13
C ARG A 835 -5.23 0.07 -0.39
N LEU A 836 -6.05 0.91 -1.03
CA LEU A 836 -6.25 0.99 -2.48
C LEU A 836 -4.90 1.11 -3.22
N ARG A 837 -4.04 2.02 -2.74
CA ARG A 837 -2.69 2.25 -3.26
C ARG A 837 -1.93 0.95 -3.51
N TYR A 838 -1.77 0.14 -2.48
CA TYR A 838 -0.97 -1.08 -2.57
C TYR A 838 -1.71 -2.23 -3.24
N ARG A 839 -3.03 -2.38 -2.99
CA ARG A 839 -3.82 -3.45 -3.61
C ARG A 839 -3.84 -3.28 -5.13
N TRP A 840 -4.18 -2.10 -5.63
CA TRP A 840 -4.28 -1.84 -7.07
C TRP A 840 -2.90 -1.79 -7.75
N GLN A 841 -1.84 -1.27 -7.11
CA GLN A 841 -0.46 -1.41 -7.63
C GLN A 841 -0.02 -2.87 -7.76
N ALA A 842 -0.45 -3.75 -6.85
CA ALA A 842 -0.09 -5.16 -6.87
C ALA A 842 -0.84 -5.98 -7.94
N GLN A 843 -2.05 -5.57 -8.34
CA GLN A 843 -2.82 -6.23 -9.42
C GLN A 843 -2.02 -6.35 -10.73
N SER A 844 -1.33 -5.29 -11.15
CA SER A 844 -0.46 -5.31 -12.35
C SER A 844 0.90 -5.99 -12.15
N CYS A 845 1.18 -6.53 -10.97
CA CYS A 845 2.43 -7.24 -10.65
C CYS A 845 2.22 -8.76 -10.44
N SER A 846 0.99 -9.21 -10.11
CA SER A 846 0.68 -10.61 -9.79
C SER A 846 0.53 -11.51 -11.03
N LEU A 847 1.52 -11.48 -11.92
CA LEU A 847 1.55 -12.19 -13.22
C LEU A 847 2.55 -13.36 -13.27
N GLU A 848 2.99 -13.87 -12.12
CA GLU A 848 3.53 -15.23 -12.08
C GLU A 848 2.39 -16.25 -12.29
N PRO A 849 2.62 -17.33 -13.05
CA PRO A 849 1.58 -18.32 -13.33
C PRO A 849 1.09 -18.97 -12.04
N SER A 850 -0.17 -19.40 -12.06
CA SER A 850 -0.64 -20.41 -11.12
C SER A 850 0.23 -21.66 -11.21
N ALA A 851 0.74 -22.14 -10.07
CA ALA A 851 1.16 -23.52 -9.97
C ALA A 851 -0.07 -24.42 -10.21
N PRO A 852 0.09 -25.67 -10.69
CA PRO A 852 -1.06 -26.58 -10.85
C PRO A 852 -1.78 -26.88 -9.51
N GLU A 853 -1.13 -26.62 -8.37
CA GLU A 853 -1.71 -26.72 -7.03
C GLU A 853 -2.62 -25.52 -6.65
N ASP A 854 -2.61 -24.42 -7.41
CA ASP A 854 -3.49 -23.24 -7.19
C ASP A 854 -4.94 -23.43 -7.67
N LEU A 855 -5.25 -24.58 -8.29
CA LEU A 855 -6.54 -24.89 -8.91
C LEU A 855 -7.31 -26.01 -8.16
N LEU A 856 -6.93 -26.27 -6.90
CA LEU A 856 -7.46 -27.31 -6.00
C LEU A 856 -8.16 -26.72 -4.76
#